data_AF-A0A2V8I0Q3-F1
#
_entry.id   AF-A0A2V8I0Q3-F1
#
_cell.length_a   1.000
_cell.length_b   1.000
_cell.length_c   1.000
_cell.angle_alpha   90.00
_cell.angle_beta   90.00
_cell.angle_gamma   90.00
#
_symmetry.space_group_name_H-M   'P 1'
#
loop_
_entity.id
_entity.type
_entity.pdbx_description
1 polymer ?
#
loop_
_entity_poly.entity_id
_entity_poly.type
_entity_poly.pdbx_seq_one_letter_code
_entity_poly.pdbx_strand_id
1 'polypeptide(L)'
;MQDLGTAQGPSDSLTNAIALADWHDVGGGEAGHVVSDPSDPNIVYAGEYLGIITRYDYRTRESRNVSAWPENPSGHGGEDMKYRFQWTAPIAGSPHDPKVIYHGAQVIFRTGDGGQRWEAISPDLTRNDKAKQKWAGGPITGDNTGVETYGTVFAIAESPKQKDLIWAGSDDGLVHVTTDGGKNWTDVTKAMPGIPEWGTVSIIEPSPFDANTAYVVVDAHRLDDMRPYLCKTTDLGKTWKRLDEGLSKDIYLHSVREDPGKRGQLYVATERGVMFSGDDGKTWLSLQLNLPTVAVHDLVVKDDNLVLATHGRSLWILDDLQPVRDFGDRIGKDEAHLFPVADAIRWRYGSGDYGGRAGRFDNPPHGASIYYYLKDKPSGPVMLEIVDAQNRVVRTLSSVPKEPDNSEDNPDPEELKKSVLPTDAGVQRAVWNLKYEGARKIKNAKIDTGDPAEGPRVAPGAYTVRLTVNGKTLTSPLRVAADPRGDLSQADLEAQTAFGLRVRDDISRLTDAVNQVRSVRDQLKARIAALEPRKNDAGVGDLLSSARAAIAKADALEDKLHNPTAEVTYDILAMRGGTRLYSRLAPLQMWAIEAEGPPTAGMQQVLEQQEQELKALTSETDRFLTADVAAVNQRASQLGLAFVIVGTR
;
A
#
# COMPACT_ATOMS: atom_id res chain seq x y z
N MET A 1 8.34 19.20 -9.69
CA MET A 1 9.11 18.31 -10.59
C MET A 1 9.90 19.20 -11.50
N GLN A 2 11.21 18.97 -11.68
CA GLN A 2 12.05 19.89 -12.46
C GLN A 2 11.42 20.14 -13.85
N ASP A 3 11.26 21.42 -14.21
CA ASP A 3 10.71 21.94 -15.47
C ASP A 3 9.26 21.51 -15.80
N LEU A 4 8.55 20.90 -14.84
CA LEU A 4 7.17 20.36 -15.01
C LEU A 4 6.14 21.02 -14.08
N GLY A 5 6.57 22.02 -13.29
CA GLY A 5 5.68 22.72 -12.37
C GLY A 5 5.44 22.00 -11.03
N THR A 6 4.43 22.49 -10.30
CA THR A 6 3.90 21.88 -9.09
C THR A 6 2.59 21.14 -9.37
N ALA A 7 2.47 19.92 -8.85
CA ALA A 7 1.32 19.06 -9.07
C ALA A 7 0.92 18.34 -7.78
N GLN A 8 -0.36 17.96 -7.70
CA GLN A 8 -0.94 17.16 -6.64
C GLN A 8 -1.64 15.95 -7.23
N GLY A 9 -1.48 14.79 -6.59
CA GLY A 9 -2.13 13.54 -6.95
C GLY A 9 -2.30 12.63 -5.73
N PRO A 10 -3.05 11.52 -5.86
CA PRO A 10 -3.34 10.63 -4.75
C PRO A 10 -2.17 9.68 -4.46
N SER A 11 -2.08 9.21 -3.21
CA SER A 11 -1.22 8.07 -2.81
C SER A 11 -1.91 6.71 -2.97
N ASP A 12 -3.24 6.71 -3.14
CA ASP A 12 -4.07 5.53 -3.41
C ASP A 12 -5.25 5.95 -4.29
N SER A 13 -5.43 5.29 -5.44
CA SER A 13 -6.52 5.55 -6.37
C SER A 13 -7.63 4.51 -6.19
N LEU A 14 -8.88 4.92 -6.40
CA LEU A 14 -10.03 4.01 -6.33
C LEU A 14 -10.16 3.10 -7.54
N THR A 15 -9.29 3.28 -8.53
CA THR A 15 -9.14 2.33 -9.62
C THR A 15 -8.09 1.28 -9.25
N ASN A 16 -7.64 0.45 -10.18
CA ASN A 16 -6.61 -0.55 -9.90
C ASN A 16 -5.17 0.00 -9.98
N ALA A 17 -5.00 1.31 -10.20
CA ALA A 17 -3.70 1.97 -10.35
C ALA A 17 -3.84 3.48 -10.12
N ILE A 18 -2.75 4.14 -9.76
CA ILE A 18 -2.66 5.61 -9.78
C ILE A 18 -2.40 6.03 -11.22
N ALA A 19 -3.33 6.73 -11.85
CA ALA A 19 -3.18 7.20 -13.23
C ALA A 19 -2.57 8.60 -13.26
N LEU A 20 -1.83 8.94 -14.31
CA LEU A 20 -1.36 10.31 -14.54
C LEU A 20 -2.52 11.32 -14.60
N ALA A 21 -3.71 10.89 -15.05
CA ALA A 21 -4.92 11.69 -15.06
C ALA A 21 -5.48 12.01 -13.66
N ASP A 22 -5.03 11.30 -12.62
CA ASP A 22 -5.36 11.62 -11.23
C ASP A 22 -4.55 12.83 -10.70
N TRP A 23 -3.47 13.20 -11.41
CA TRP A 23 -2.61 14.34 -11.06
C TRP A 23 -3.08 15.63 -11.75
N HIS A 24 -2.92 16.75 -11.06
CA HIS A 24 -3.27 18.08 -11.58
C HIS A 24 -2.34 19.17 -11.02
N ASP A 25 -2.19 20.25 -11.77
CA ASP A 25 -1.37 21.40 -11.37
C ASP A 25 -2.01 22.19 -10.23
N VAL A 26 -1.19 22.70 -9.30
CA VAL A 26 -1.65 23.40 -8.08
C VAL A 26 -1.08 24.83 -7.93
N GLY A 27 -0.79 25.48 -9.06
CA GLY A 27 -0.21 26.82 -9.09
C GLY A 27 1.31 26.80 -9.02
N GLY A 28 1.90 27.90 -8.53
CA GLY A 28 3.34 28.10 -8.45
C GLY A 28 3.97 28.02 -9.84
N GLY A 29 5.11 27.36 -9.91
CA GLY A 29 5.64 26.85 -11.17
C GLY A 29 6.80 25.89 -10.96
N GLU A 30 7.94 26.07 -11.63
CA GLU A 30 8.97 25.02 -11.72
C GLU A 30 9.81 24.83 -10.45
N ALA A 31 9.90 25.87 -9.61
CA ALA A 31 10.75 25.88 -8.43
C ALA A 31 9.98 26.14 -7.13
N GLY A 32 10.43 25.54 -6.02
CA GLY A 32 9.99 25.94 -4.68
C GLY A 32 9.05 24.97 -3.97
N HIS A 33 8.66 25.39 -2.77
CA HIS A 33 7.91 24.59 -1.83
C HIS A 33 6.40 24.64 -2.11
N VAL A 34 5.68 23.62 -1.64
CA VAL A 34 4.21 23.55 -1.69
C VAL A 34 3.69 23.25 -0.30
N VAL A 35 2.69 24.01 0.14
CA VAL A 35 2.00 23.81 1.42
C VAL A 35 0.50 23.80 1.19
N SER A 36 -0.16 22.70 1.55
CA SER A 36 -1.62 22.61 1.56
C SER A 36 -2.18 23.21 2.86
N ASP A 37 -3.33 23.89 2.79
CA ASP A 37 -4.08 24.30 3.97
C ASP A 37 -4.74 23.06 4.61
N PRO A 38 -4.37 22.68 5.85
CA PRO A 38 -4.91 21.45 6.45
C PRO A 38 -6.37 21.60 6.89
N SER A 39 -6.93 22.81 6.91
CA SER A 39 -8.36 23.05 7.17
C SER A 39 -9.22 23.05 5.91
N ASP A 40 -8.59 23.22 4.75
CA ASP A 40 -9.26 23.16 3.45
C ASP A 40 -8.35 22.53 2.39
N PRO A 41 -8.52 21.23 2.07
CA PRO A 41 -7.64 20.52 1.14
C PRO A 41 -7.71 21.01 -0.31
N ASN A 42 -8.60 21.95 -0.63
CA ASN A 42 -8.67 22.57 -1.95
C ASN A 42 -7.73 23.76 -2.08
N ILE A 43 -7.15 24.26 -0.98
CA ILE A 43 -6.29 25.43 -0.97
C ILE A 43 -4.84 25.00 -0.86
N VAL A 44 -4.04 25.45 -1.82
CA VAL A 44 -2.60 25.17 -1.89
C VAL A 44 -1.84 26.47 -2.06
N TYR A 45 -0.77 26.65 -1.29
CA TYR A 45 0.23 27.68 -1.50
C TYR A 45 1.42 27.04 -2.21
N ALA A 46 1.72 27.52 -3.41
CA ALA A 46 2.77 26.97 -4.25
C ALA A 46 3.76 28.07 -4.63
N GLY A 47 5.04 27.81 -4.38
CA GLY A 47 6.15 28.68 -4.72
C GLY A 47 6.53 28.62 -6.19
N GLU A 48 7.30 29.62 -6.59
CA GLU A 48 8.02 29.73 -7.86
C GLU A 48 9.33 30.50 -7.60
N TYR A 49 10.26 30.48 -8.57
CA TYR A 49 11.48 31.30 -8.52
C TYR A 49 11.18 32.79 -8.22
N LEU A 50 12.18 33.49 -7.67
CA LEU A 50 12.13 34.93 -7.31
C LEU A 50 11.19 35.25 -6.14
N GLY A 51 10.87 34.27 -5.30
CA GLY A 51 9.96 34.48 -4.17
C GLY A 51 8.51 34.69 -4.59
N ILE A 52 8.17 34.25 -5.81
CA ILE A 52 6.79 34.21 -6.24
C ILE A 52 6.09 33.13 -5.42
N ILE A 53 4.94 33.48 -4.86
CA ILE A 53 4.05 32.53 -4.19
C ILE A 53 2.64 32.76 -4.70
N THR A 54 1.96 31.65 -5.00
CA THR A 54 0.58 31.65 -5.44
C THR A 54 -0.32 30.95 -4.44
N ARG A 55 -1.59 31.34 -4.42
CA ARG A 55 -2.65 30.61 -3.72
C ARG A 55 -3.59 30.02 -4.76
N TYR A 56 -3.63 28.71 -4.84
CA TYR A 56 -4.50 27.94 -5.72
C TYR A 56 -5.77 27.49 -5.00
N ASP A 57 -6.91 27.56 -5.66
CA ASP A 57 -8.17 26.97 -5.21
C ASP A 57 -8.67 25.93 -6.21
N TYR A 58 -8.65 24.66 -5.82
CA TYR A 58 -9.04 23.53 -6.67
C TYR A 58 -10.48 23.61 -7.16
N ARG A 59 -11.38 24.28 -6.41
CA ARG A 59 -12.80 24.38 -6.77
C ARG A 59 -13.03 25.28 -7.97
N THR A 60 -12.28 26.38 -8.05
CA THR A 60 -12.38 27.35 -9.14
C THR A 60 -11.30 27.15 -10.19
N ARG A 61 -10.28 26.34 -9.89
CA ARG A 61 -9.05 26.15 -10.68
C ARG A 61 -8.26 27.44 -10.88
N GLU A 62 -8.44 28.41 -9.98
CA GLU A 62 -7.77 29.70 -10.04
C GLU A 62 -6.47 29.66 -9.23
N SER A 63 -5.38 30.13 -9.84
CA SER A 63 -4.11 30.41 -9.16
C SER A 63 -3.91 31.93 -9.10
N ARG A 64 -3.77 32.48 -7.89
CA ARG A 64 -3.56 33.91 -7.68
C ARG A 64 -2.17 34.17 -7.11
N ASN A 65 -1.40 35.07 -7.72
CA ASN A 65 -0.16 35.59 -7.15
C ASN A 65 -0.47 36.35 -5.84
N VAL A 66 0.16 35.91 -4.76
CA VAL A 66 0.03 36.49 -3.41
C VAL A 66 1.40 36.80 -2.82
N SER A 67 2.38 37.14 -3.67
CA SER A 67 3.76 37.40 -3.26
C SER A 67 3.86 38.60 -2.32
N ALA A 68 4.72 38.51 -1.30
CA ALA A 68 4.93 39.58 -0.34
C ALA A 68 5.52 40.85 -0.98
N TRP A 69 6.30 40.68 -2.05
CA TRP A 69 6.92 41.77 -2.79
C TRP A 69 7.05 41.40 -4.29
N PRO A 70 6.00 41.60 -5.11
CA PRO A 70 5.97 41.17 -6.52
C PRO A 70 6.72 42.14 -7.43
N GLU A 71 8.03 42.23 -7.27
CA GLU A 71 8.95 43.01 -8.10
C GLU A 71 9.78 42.07 -8.97
N ASN A 72 9.99 42.40 -10.24
CA ASN A 72 10.87 41.60 -11.11
C ASN A 72 12.33 42.05 -10.91
N PRO A 73 13.22 41.22 -10.34
CA PRO A 73 14.63 41.57 -10.10
C PRO A 73 15.52 41.51 -11.36
N SER A 74 14.96 41.20 -12.53
CA SER A 74 15.75 41.06 -13.76
C SER A 74 16.60 42.30 -14.05
N GLY A 75 17.89 42.09 -14.26
CA GLY A 75 18.86 43.16 -14.49
C GLY A 75 19.21 43.97 -13.25
N HIS A 76 19.00 43.42 -12.05
CA HIS A 76 19.46 43.98 -10.79
C HIS A 76 20.36 43.00 -10.05
N GLY A 77 21.46 43.50 -9.49
CA GLY A 77 22.23 42.73 -8.51
C GLY A 77 21.51 42.72 -7.16
N GLY A 78 21.89 41.78 -6.29
CA GLY A 78 21.32 41.67 -4.95
C GLY A 78 21.46 42.95 -4.11
N GLU A 79 22.40 43.84 -4.44
CA GLU A 79 22.57 45.13 -3.78
C GLU A 79 21.44 46.13 -4.02
N ASP A 80 20.72 45.99 -5.14
CA ASP A 80 19.62 46.87 -5.52
C ASP A 80 18.26 46.37 -4.98
N MET A 81 18.21 45.13 -4.51
CA MET A 81 16.99 44.48 -4.08
C MET A 81 16.61 44.85 -2.63
N LYS A 82 15.37 45.33 -2.45
CA LYS A 82 14.80 45.55 -1.11
C LYS A 82 14.64 44.25 -0.33
N TYR A 83 14.06 43.24 -0.98
CA TYR A 83 13.94 41.89 -0.47
C TYR A 83 14.58 40.93 -1.46
N ARG A 84 15.49 40.08 -0.96
CA ARG A 84 16.22 39.08 -1.73
C ARG A 84 15.56 37.74 -1.49
N PHE A 85 15.05 37.13 -2.56
CA PHE A 85 14.41 35.83 -2.51
C PHE A 85 15.28 34.80 -3.24
N GLN A 86 15.23 33.56 -2.76
CA GLN A 86 15.94 32.46 -3.37
C GLN A 86 15.14 31.88 -4.56
N TRP A 87 15.83 31.17 -5.46
CA TRP A 87 15.21 30.31 -6.48
C TRP A 87 14.19 29.34 -5.87
N THR A 88 14.52 28.72 -4.74
CA THR A 88 13.61 27.89 -3.94
C THR A 88 13.29 28.55 -2.61
N ALA A 89 12.66 29.73 -2.65
CA ALA A 89 12.28 30.44 -1.43
C ALA A 89 11.36 29.55 -0.54
N PRO A 90 11.67 29.38 0.76
CA PRO A 90 10.94 28.46 1.62
C PRO A 90 9.53 28.95 1.90
N ILE A 91 8.58 28.01 1.95
CA ILE A 91 7.21 28.22 2.39
C ILE A 91 6.95 27.25 3.54
N ALA A 92 6.42 27.73 4.65
CA ALA A 92 6.06 26.90 5.80
C ALA A 92 4.64 27.24 6.27
N GLY A 93 3.82 26.21 6.51
CA GLY A 93 2.53 26.36 7.18
C GLY A 93 2.68 26.21 8.69
N SER A 94 1.89 26.95 9.47
CA SER A 94 1.88 26.77 10.92
C SER A 94 1.18 25.46 11.31
N PRO A 95 1.79 24.61 12.15
CA PRO A 95 1.11 23.43 12.71
C PRO A 95 0.04 23.80 13.76
N HIS A 96 -0.03 25.07 14.18
CA HIS A 96 -0.95 25.56 15.22
C HIS A 96 -2.13 26.36 14.66
N ASP A 97 -1.99 26.94 13.47
CA ASP A 97 -3.04 27.71 12.81
C ASP A 97 -3.00 27.49 11.29
N PRO A 98 -3.97 26.77 10.70
CA PRO A 98 -3.98 26.44 9.27
C PRO A 98 -3.95 27.65 8.34
N LYS A 99 -4.33 28.84 8.84
CA LYS A 99 -4.34 30.09 8.04
C LYS A 99 -2.99 30.79 7.99
N VAL A 100 -2.07 30.41 8.88
CA VAL A 100 -0.77 31.08 9.01
C VAL A 100 0.24 30.43 8.08
N ILE A 101 0.77 31.24 7.16
CA ILE A 101 1.82 30.86 6.22
C ILE A 101 3.02 31.78 6.42
N TYR A 102 4.21 31.20 6.39
CA TYR A 102 5.50 31.90 6.40
C TYR A 102 6.17 31.77 5.03
N HIS A 103 6.87 32.82 4.61
CA HIS A 103 7.65 32.82 3.37
C HIS A 103 9.01 33.53 3.56
N GLY A 104 10.08 32.95 3.00
CA GLY A 104 11.45 33.42 3.22
C GLY A 104 12.02 34.28 2.08
N ALA A 105 12.44 35.49 2.43
CA ALA A 105 13.43 36.30 1.72
C ALA A 105 14.75 36.26 2.51
N GLN A 106 15.54 37.34 2.54
CA GLN A 106 16.53 37.54 3.61
C GLN A 106 15.88 37.77 4.99
N VAL A 107 14.57 38.05 5.00
CA VAL A 107 13.70 38.15 6.17
C VAL A 107 12.61 37.10 6.10
N ILE A 108 11.89 36.85 7.19
CA ILE A 108 10.69 36.02 7.20
C ILE A 108 9.45 36.90 7.12
N PHE A 109 8.58 36.60 6.15
CA PHE A 109 7.24 37.14 6.07
C PHE A 109 6.22 36.19 6.69
N ARG A 110 5.17 36.75 7.29
CA ARG A 110 4.01 36.04 7.82
C ARG A 110 2.72 36.60 7.22
N THR A 111 1.80 35.71 6.85
CA THR A 111 0.41 36.06 6.53
C THR A 111 -0.56 35.21 7.36
N GLY A 112 -1.77 35.73 7.59
CA GLY A 112 -2.90 35.01 8.18
C GLY A 112 -4.21 35.21 7.42
N ASP A 113 -4.15 35.88 6.27
CA ASP A 113 -5.31 36.26 5.44
C ASP A 113 -5.19 35.77 4.00
N GLY A 114 -4.44 34.68 3.79
CA GLY A 114 -4.24 34.08 2.47
C GLY A 114 -3.35 34.89 1.54
N GLY A 115 -2.34 35.55 2.11
CA GLY A 115 -1.35 36.33 1.38
C GLY A 115 -1.87 37.67 0.84
N GLN A 116 -3.00 38.17 1.35
CA GLN A 116 -3.46 39.53 1.02
C GLN A 116 -2.57 40.58 1.71
N ARG A 117 -2.08 40.26 2.91
CA ARG A 117 -1.11 41.07 3.64
C ARG A 117 0.00 40.18 4.17
N TRP A 118 1.22 40.71 4.07
CA TRP A 118 2.42 40.11 4.63
C TRP A 118 3.07 41.08 5.60
N GLU A 119 3.47 40.55 6.75
CA GLU A 119 4.24 41.25 7.77
C GLU A 119 5.65 40.65 7.81
N ALA A 120 6.69 41.48 7.74
CA ALA A 120 8.05 41.04 8.00
C ALA A 120 8.23 40.87 9.51
N ILE A 121 8.46 39.64 9.96
CA ILE A 121 8.59 39.26 11.37
C ILE A 121 10.04 38.96 11.77
N SER A 122 11.01 39.42 10.99
CA SER A 122 12.43 39.26 11.32
C SER A 122 13.27 40.41 10.75
N PRO A 123 14.47 40.65 11.31
CA PRO A 123 15.52 41.37 10.59
C PRO A 123 16.08 40.51 9.44
N ASP A 124 17.11 41.01 8.75
CA ASP A 124 17.92 40.21 7.83
C ASP A 124 18.61 39.09 8.64
N LEU A 125 18.24 37.83 8.37
CA LEU A 125 18.71 36.63 9.10
C LEU A 125 19.93 35.97 8.43
N THR A 126 20.64 36.72 7.59
CA THR A 126 21.75 36.24 6.77
C THR A 126 23.05 36.93 7.18
N ARG A 127 24.20 36.46 6.69
CA ARG A 127 25.48 37.16 6.93
C ARG A 127 25.48 38.55 6.30
N ASN A 128 24.61 38.77 5.30
CA ASN A 128 24.42 40.03 4.61
C ASN A 128 25.74 40.61 4.06
N ASP A 129 26.62 39.72 3.58
CA ASP A 129 27.90 40.11 3.00
C ASP A 129 27.68 40.87 1.68
N LYS A 130 27.90 42.18 1.72
CA LYS A 130 27.70 43.07 0.57
C LYS A 130 28.62 42.76 -0.61
N ALA A 131 29.74 42.08 -0.40
CA ALA A 131 30.61 41.64 -1.48
C ALA A 131 29.99 40.47 -2.27
N LYS A 132 29.08 39.70 -1.67
CA LYS A 132 28.38 38.56 -2.29
C LYS A 132 27.03 38.93 -2.91
N GLN A 133 26.60 40.18 -2.75
CA GLN A 133 25.33 40.68 -3.29
C GLN A 133 25.49 41.39 -4.63
N LYS A 134 26.71 41.42 -5.20
CA LYS A 134 27.03 42.16 -6.41
C LYS A 134 26.43 41.53 -7.66
N TRP A 135 26.33 42.34 -8.72
CA TRP A 135 26.01 41.89 -10.08
C TRP A 135 26.70 40.55 -10.44
N ALA A 136 25.90 39.54 -10.73
CA ALA A 136 26.35 38.18 -11.03
C ALA A 136 26.84 38.03 -12.48
N GLY A 137 27.62 36.97 -12.75
CA GLY A 137 28.14 36.65 -14.09
C GLY A 137 29.39 37.44 -14.54
N GLY A 138 29.92 38.31 -13.69
CA GLY A 138 31.16 39.06 -13.95
C GLY A 138 31.08 40.01 -15.17
N PRO A 139 32.22 40.52 -15.67
CA PRO A 139 32.23 41.55 -16.71
C PRO A 139 31.90 41.04 -18.12
N ILE A 140 31.82 39.71 -18.32
CA ILE A 140 31.70 39.10 -19.65
C ILE A 140 30.28 38.61 -19.93
N THR A 141 29.71 37.82 -19.02
CA THR A 141 28.45 37.10 -19.30
C THR A 141 27.24 37.78 -18.70
N GLY A 142 27.38 38.44 -17.54
CA GLY A 142 26.32 39.22 -16.88
C GLY A 142 24.95 38.57 -16.90
N ASP A 143 24.64 37.72 -15.92
CA ASP A 143 23.38 37.00 -15.83
C ASP A 143 22.74 37.29 -14.47
N ASN A 144 21.72 38.16 -14.48
CA ASN A 144 21.03 38.63 -13.26
C ASN A 144 19.54 38.52 -13.52
N THR A 145 19.05 37.28 -13.49
CA THR A 145 17.63 36.97 -13.61
C THR A 145 16.96 36.91 -12.23
N GLY A 146 17.77 36.94 -11.16
CA GLY A 146 17.38 36.88 -9.76
C GLY A 146 17.57 35.47 -9.15
N VAL A 147 17.94 34.49 -9.99
CA VAL A 147 18.31 33.13 -9.59
C VAL A 147 19.65 33.09 -8.85
N GLU A 148 20.51 34.05 -9.16
CA GLU A 148 21.87 34.17 -8.64
C GLU A 148 21.91 34.82 -7.25
N THR A 149 20.74 35.14 -6.69
CA THR A 149 20.59 35.84 -5.42
C THR A 149 21.08 34.97 -4.26
N TYR A 150 21.99 35.52 -3.46
CA TYR A 150 22.60 34.87 -2.29
C TYR A 150 22.39 35.69 -1.01
N GLY A 151 22.55 35.07 0.15
CA GLY A 151 22.27 35.69 1.44
C GLY A 151 20.75 35.85 1.61
N THR A 152 20.08 34.70 1.65
CA THR A 152 18.63 34.53 1.81
C THR A 152 18.31 33.45 2.84
N VAL A 153 17.13 33.50 3.44
CA VAL A 153 16.57 32.40 4.24
C VAL A 153 16.20 31.26 3.31
N PHE A 154 16.73 30.08 3.58
CA PHE A 154 16.59 28.87 2.79
C PHE A 154 15.70 27.81 3.46
N ALA A 155 15.62 27.82 4.79
CA ALA A 155 14.79 26.90 5.57
C ALA A 155 13.98 27.65 6.63
N ILE A 156 12.70 27.31 6.78
CA ILE A 156 11.80 27.83 7.83
C ILE A 156 11.02 26.65 8.42
N ALA A 157 10.94 26.59 9.75
CA ALA A 157 10.09 25.62 10.42
C ALA A 157 9.54 26.17 11.74
N GLU A 158 8.22 26.09 11.95
CA GLU A 158 7.59 26.34 13.24
C GLU A 158 7.53 25.03 14.05
N SER A 159 7.85 25.09 15.33
CA SER A 159 7.78 23.92 16.21
C SER A 159 6.35 23.39 16.28
N PRO A 160 6.09 22.09 16.06
CA PRO A 160 4.78 21.50 16.29
C PRO A 160 4.40 21.43 17.78
N LYS A 161 5.34 21.71 18.70
CA LYS A 161 5.11 21.67 20.16
C LYS A 161 4.89 23.01 20.82
N GLN A 162 5.46 24.07 20.25
CA GLN A 162 5.32 25.39 20.81
C GLN A 162 4.95 26.36 19.70
N LYS A 163 3.76 26.93 19.83
CA LYS A 163 3.31 28.01 18.97
C LYS A 163 4.28 29.19 19.07
N ASP A 164 4.52 29.84 17.93
CA ASP A 164 5.38 31.02 17.79
C ASP A 164 6.88 30.75 18.08
N LEU A 165 7.28 29.47 18.20
CA LEU A 165 8.67 29.04 18.18
C LEU A 165 9.07 28.69 16.74
N ILE A 166 9.88 29.55 16.13
CA ILE A 166 10.24 29.46 14.70
C ILE A 166 11.75 29.35 14.56
N TRP A 167 12.18 28.43 13.71
CA TRP A 167 13.56 28.26 13.29
C TRP A 167 13.75 28.76 11.87
N ALA A 168 14.91 29.34 11.60
CA ALA A 168 15.30 29.85 10.29
C ALA A 168 16.73 29.45 9.96
N GLY A 169 16.98 29.02 8.73
CA GLY A 169 18.30 28.71 8.21
C GLY A 169 18.57 29.48 6.93
N SER A 170 19.79 29.99 6.73
CA SER A 170 20.17 30.73 5.52
C SER A 170 21.04 29.92 4.56
N ASP A 171 21.05 30.32 3.28
CA ASP A 171 21.92 29.76 2.26
C ASP A 171 23.40 30.10 2.46
N ASP A 172 23.68 31.11 3.30
CA ASP A 172 25.00 31.52 3.75
C ASP A 172 25.39 31.00 5.15
N GLY A 173 24.63 30.06 5.69
CA GLY A 173 25.07 29.19 6.78
C GLY A 173 24.76 29.65 8.20
N LEU A 174 23.82 30.57 8.38
CA LEU A 174 23.32 30.97 9.69
C LEU A 174 22.06 30.20 10.09
N VAL A 175 21.96 29.87 11.37
CA VAL A 175 20.78 29.28 12.02
C VAL A 175 20.30 30.23 13.10
N HIS A 176 19.03 30.60 13.03
CA HIS A 176 18.36 31.47 13.99
C HIS A 176 17.13 30.82 14.60
N VAL A 177 16.82 31.22 15.84
CA VAL A 177 15.61 30.80 16.55
C VAL A 177 14.91 32.00 17.21
N THR A 178 13.57 31.99 17.19
CA THR A 178 12.71 32.89 17.95
C THR A 178 11.70 32.07 18.75
N THR A 179 11.34 32.53 19.95
CA THR A 179 10.31 31.89 20.79
C THR A 179 9.08 32.77 20.99
N ASP A 180 9.02 33.93 20.32
CA ASP A 180 8.01 34.97 20.56
C ASP A 180 7.36 35.52 19.28
N GLY A 181 7.32 34.67 18.25
CA GLY A 181 6.64 34.97 16.98
C GLY A 181 7.42 35.94 16.10
N GLY A 182 8.75 35.99 16.27
CA GLY A 182 9.64 36.81 15.46
C GLY A 182 9.98 38.18 16.04
N LYS A 183 9.54 38.50 17.26
CA LYS A 183 9.88 39.79 17.89
C LYS A 183 11.37 39.85 18.25
N ASN A 184 11.93 38.73 18.71
CA ASN A 184 13.34 38.59 19.01
C ASN A 184 13.90 37.32 18.36
N TRP A 185 15.05 37.45 17.69
CA TRP A 185 15.76 36.35 17.03
C TRP A 185 17.16 36.18 17.64
N THR A 186 17.56 34.93 17.86
CA THR A 186 18.89 34.57 18.38
C THR A 186 19.64 33.77 17.33
N ASP A 187 20.83 34.22 16.94
CA ASP A 187 21.79 33.44 16.14
C ASP A 187 22.44 32.37 17.02
N VAL A 188 22.26 31.11 16.63
CA VAL A 188 22.75 29.92 17.36
C VAL A 188 23.85 29.16 16.61
N THR A 189 24.33 29.73 15.51
CA THR A 189 25.27 29.09 14.56
C THR A 189 26.62 28.81 15.21
N LYS A 190 27.15 29.75 16.00
CA LYS A 190 28.50 29.66 16.59
C LYS A 190 28.69 28.44 17.50
N ALA A 191 27.60 27.91 18.07
CA ALA A 191 27.63 26.73 18.93
C ALA A 191 27.67 25.41 18.15
N MET A 192 27.47 25.42 16.83
CA MET A 192 27.46 24.22 15.99
C MET A 192 28.90 23.75 15.70
N PRO A 193 29.27 22.51 16.08
CA PRO A 193 30.65 22.04 15.97
C PRO A 193 31.00 21.61 14.55
N GLY A 194 32.04 22.25 13.99
CA GLY A 194 32.70 21.80 12.76
C GLY A 194 31.85 21.92 11.49
N ILE A 195 30.83 22.78 11.49
CA ILE A 195 30.06 23.10 10.28
C ILE A 195 30.86 24.06 9.37
N PRO A 196 30.76 23.95 8.04
CA PRO A 196 31.39 24.88 7.10
C PRO A 196 30.74 26.26 7.20
N GLU A 197 31.55 27.32 7.22
CA GLU A 197 31.09 28.69 7.44
C GLU A 197 29.99 29.13 6.44
N TRP A 198 30.12 28.73 5.18
CA TRP A 198 29.22 29.13 4.09
C TRP A 198 28.33 27.96 3.61
N GLY A 199 28.21 26.90 4.41
CA GLY A 199 27.35 25.77 4.06
C GLY A 199 25.87 26.17 4.12
N THR A 200 25.10 25.80 3.11
CA THR A 200 23.67 26.09 3.04
C THR A 200 22.93 25.31 4.12
N VAL A 201 22.13 25.97 4.96
CA VAL A 201 21.21 25.28 5.87
C VAL A 201 20.04 24.75 5.05
N SER A 202 20.13 23.49 4.59
CA SER A 202 19.17 22.93 3.63
C SER A 202 17.80 22.66 4.26
N ILE A 203 17.79 22.19 5.52
CA ILE A 203 16.54 21.97 6.27
C ILE A 203 16.74 22.07 7.78
N ILE A 204 15.65 22.42 8.47
CA ILE A 204 15.52 22.37 9.91
C ILE A 204 14.27 21.55 10.26
N GLU A 205 14.42 20.58 11.14
CA GLU A 205 13.35 19.70 11.64
C GLU A 205 13.18 19.91 13.15
N PRO A 206 12.23 20.74 13.59
CA PRO A 206 11.84 20.83 14.99
C PRO A 206 11.19 19.52 15.46
N SER A 207 11.51 19.05 16.65
CA SER A 207 11.01 17.77 17.14
C SER A 207 9.48 17.77 17.35
N PRO A 208 8.75 16.74 16.87
CA PRO A 208 7.37 16.49 17.22
C PRO A 208 7.18 15.96 18.64
N PHE A 209 8.19 16.04 19.51
CA PHE A 209 8.12 15.55 20.89
C PHE A 209 8.69 16.47 21.95
N ASP A 210 9.52 17.45 21.58
CA ASP A 210 10.13 18.40 22.52
C ASP A 210 10.38 19.75 21.83
N ALA A 211 9.85 20.83 22.41
CA ALA A 211 9.96 22.17 21.82
C ALA A 211 11.43 22.65 21.72
N ASN A 212 12.31 22.19 22.61
CA ASN A 212 13.71 22.63 22.63
C ASN A 212 14.61 21.87 21.67
N THR A 213 14.10 20.79 21.05
CA THR A 213 14.87 19.91 20.20
C THR A 213 14.65 20.24 18.72
N ALA A 214 15.75 20.33 17.97
CA ALA A 214 15.72 20.48 16.52
C ALA A 214 16.91 19.78 15.88
N TYR A 215 16.73 19.34 14.65
CA TYR A 215 17.76 18.74 13.79
C TYR A 215 18.01 19.67 12.60
N VAL A 216 19.28 19.80 12.20
CA VAL A 216 19.70 20.70 11.13
C VAL A 216 20.61 19.96 10.19
N VAL A 217 20.31 20.01 8.88
CA VAL A 217 21.21 19.59 7.82
C VAL A 217 21.91 20.81 7.22
N VAL A 218 23.22 20.70 7.05
CA VAL A 218 24.02 21.69 6.33
C VAL A 218 24.60 21.04 5.08
N ASP A 219 24.36 21.64 3.93
CA ASP A 219 24.85 21.21 2.65
C ASP A 219 26.03 22.09 2.20
N ALA A 220 27.18 21.46 1.97
CA ALA A 220 28.42 22.12 1.60
C ALA A 220 28.98 21.66 0.24
N HIS A 221 28.21 20.90 -0.56
CA HIS A 221 28.73 20.38 -1.83
C HIS A 221 29.14 21.50 -2.80
N ARG A 222 28.47 22.65 -2.75
CA ARG A 222 28.82 23.85 -3.55
C ARG A 222 30.14 24.50 -3.13
N LEU A 223 30.72 24.06 -2.02
CA LEU A 223 32.04 24.45 -1.52
C LEU A 223 33.10 23.35 -1.78
N ASP A 224 32.80 22.39 -2.66
CA ASP A 224 33.64 21.20 -2.92
C ASP A 224 33.81 20.31 -1.67
N ASP A 225 32.80 20.28 -0.81
CA ASP A 225 32.77 19.47 0.40
C ASP A 225 31.57 18.51 0.42
N MET A 226 31.86 17.24 0.13
CA MET A 226 30.85 16.17 0.04
C MET A 226 30.53 15.53 1.40
N ARG A 227 31.08 16.03 2.52
CA ARG A 227 30.85 15.42 3.84
C ARG A 227 29.41 15.65 4.32
N PRO A 228 28.83 14.69 5.07
CA PRO A 228 27.56 14.92 5.74
C PRO A 228 27.75 15.86 6.94
N TYR A 229 26.78 16.75 7.11
CA TYR A 229 26.62 17.62 8.28
C TYR A 229 25.19 17.52 8.79
N LEU A 230 25.00 16.72 9.84
CA LEU A 230 23.74 16.61 10.59
C LEU A 230 23.98 16.97 12.04
N CYS A 231 23.32 18.01 12.52
CA CYS A 231 23.44 18.51 13.88
C CYS A 231 22.10 18.40 14.63
N LYS A 232 22.16 18.15 15.93
CA LYS A 232 21.01 18.15 16.84
C LYS A 232 21.26 19.09 18.01
N THR A 233 20.23 19.84 18.39
CA THR A 233 20.16 20.56 19.68
C THR A 233 19.00 20.01 20.52
N THR A 234 19.05 20.23 21.83
CA THR A 234 17.97 19.91 22.79
C THR A 234 17.70 21.08 23.75
N ASP A 235 18.28 22.26 23.47
CA ASP A 235 18.27 23.42 24.36
C ASP A 235 18.11 24.75 23.60
N LEU A 236 17.37 24.71 22.49
CA LEU A 236 17.13 25.86 21.60
C LEU A 236 18.44 26.42 21.00
N GLY A 237 19.36 25.53 20.62
CA GLY A 237 20.57 25.88 19.87
C GLY A 237 21.72 26.41 20.73
N LYS A 238 21.61 26.38 22.06
CA LYS A 238 22.73 26.77 22.95
C LYS A 238 23.87 25.78 22.85
N THR A 239 23.56 24.50 22.68
CA THR A 239 24.54 23.44 22.41
C THR A 239 24.06 22.53 21.29
N TRP A 240 25.03 21.95 20.57
CA TRP A 240 24.81 21.08 19.43
C TRP A 240 25.67 19.84 19.46
N LYS A 241 25.16 18.75 18.88
CA LYS A 241 25.88 17.49 18.67
C LYS A 241 25.78 17.06 17.21
N ARG A 242 26.88 16.54 16.65
CA ARG A 242 26.91 15.87 15.34
C ARG A 242 26.26 14.48 15.42
N LEU A 243 25.44 14.12 14.43
CA LEU A 243 24.76 12.80 14.33
C LEU A 243 25.14 12.03 13.06
N ASP A 244 26.21 12.40 12.39
CA ASP A 244 26.64 11.87 11.09
C ASP A 244 27.91 11.02 11.19
N GLU A 245 28.31 10.61 12.39
CA GLU A 245 29.48 9.75 12.62
C GLU A 245 29.37 8.42 11.88
N GLY A 246 28.19 7.79 11.91
CA GLY A 246 27.90 6.52 11.23
C GLY A 246 27.55 6.63 9.74
N LEU A 247 27.53 7.83 9.16
CA LEU A 247 27.29 8.05 7.74
C LEU A 247 28.60 8.04 6.95
N SER A 248 28.53 7.69 5.66
CA SER A 248 29.66 7.81 4.74
C SER A 248 30.20 9.24 4.74
N LYS A 249 31.52 9.44 4.70
CA LYS A 249 32.12 10.78 4.67
C LYS A 249 32.19 11.40 3.27
N ASP A 250 31.71 10.68 2.27
CA ASP A 250 31.61 11.11 0.88
C ASP A 250 30.13 11.11 0.44
N ILE A 251 29.25 11.66 1.26
CA ILE A 251 27.83 11.81 0.96
C ILE A 251 27.28 13.06 1.65
N TYR A 252 26.80 14.03 0.88
CA TYR A 252 26.07 15.16 1.44
C TYR A 252 24.59 14.79 1.60
N LEU A 253 23.90 15.57 2.43
CA LEU A 253 22.55 15.31 2.89
C LEU A 253 21.64 16.43 2.39
N HIS A 254 20.40 16.10 2.08
CA HIS A 254 19.40 17.08 1.65
C HIS A 254 18.39 17.40 2.75
N SER A 255 17.85 16.36 3.39
CA SER A 255 16.71 16.47 4.31
C SER A 255 16.85 15.51 5.49
N VAL A 256 16.18 15.84 6.60
CA VAL A 256 16.05 14.99 7.80
C VAL A 256 14.63 15.09 8.35
N ARG A 257 14.07 13.97 8.81
CA ARG A 257 12.77 13.91 9.50
C ARG A 257 12.88 13.10 10.78
N GLU A 258 12.27 13.59 11.86
CA GLU A 258 12.01 12.80 13.06
C GLU A 258 10.63 12.16 12.95
N ASP A 259 10.54 10.85 13.19
CA ASP A 259 9.28 10.14 13.11
C ASP A 259 8.33 10.56 14.26
N PRO A 260 7.16 11.16 13.98
CA PRO A 260 6.22 11.54 15.03
C PRO A 260 5.60 10.34 15.78
N GLY A 261 5.70 9.12 15.23
CA GLY A 261 5.27 7.88 15.85
C GLY A 261 6.30 7.23 16.79
N LYS A 262 7.59 7.62 16.70
CA LYS A 262 8.65 7.02 17.52
C LYS A 262 9.79 8.02 17.80
N ARG A 263 9.90 8.47 19.07
CA ARG A 263 10.98 9.38 19.49
C ARG A 263 12.37 8.81 19.19
N GLY A 264 13.25 9.64 18.61
CA GLY A 264 14.62 9.25 18.26
C GLY A 264 14.73 8.39 16.99
N GLN A 265 13.62 8.16 16.31
CA GLN A 265 13.61 7.54 14.99
C GLN A 265 13.82 8.62 13.93
N LEU A 266 14.89 8.51 13.15
CA LEU A 266 15.27 9.51 12.14
C LEU A 266 15.35 8.90 10.75
N TYR A 267 14.98 9.69 9.75
CA TYR A 267 15.18 9.41 8.33
C TYR A 267 15.98 10.55 7.70
N VAL A 268 17.01 10.22 6.92
CA VAL A 268 17.87 11.20 6.27
C VAL A 268 17.93 10.94 4.77
N ALA A 269 17.68 11.98 4.00
CA ALA A 269 17.75 11.98 2.55
C ALA A 269 19.17 12.27 2.09
N THR A 270 19.68 11.48 1.16
CA THR A 270 21.06 11.55 0.69
C THR A 270 21.11 11.54 -0.83
N GLU A 271 22.30 11.81 -1.39
CA GLU A 271 22.57 11.64 -2.83
C GLU A 271 22.39 10.22 -3.38
N ARG A 272 22.29 9.20 -2.50
CA ARG A 272 22.27 7.79 -2.92
C ARG A 272 21.12 7.00 -2.30
N GLY A 273 20.08 7.67 -1.81
CA GLY A 273 18.91 7.06 -1.20
C GLY A 273 18.63 7.58 0.20
N VAL A 274 17.98 6.75 1.02
CA VAL A 274 17.57 7.11 2.38
C VAL A 274 18.33 6.28 3.42
N MET A 275 18.77 6.95 4.48
CA MET A 275 19.33 6.32 5.68
C MET A 275 18.32 6.45 6.83
N PHE A 276 18.25 5.42 7.66
CA PHE A 276 17.38 5.32 8.82
C PHE A 276 18.21 5.13 10.09
N SER A 277 17.77 5.72 11.20
CA SER A 277 18.38 5.56 12.52
C SER A 277 17.29 5.32 13.56
N GLY A 278 17.27 4.14 14.18
CA GLY A 278 16.33 3.82 15.27
C GLY A 278 16.80 4.21 16.68
N ASP A 279 17.96 4.87 16.81
CA ASP A 279 18.65 5.09 18.10
C ASP A 279 19.14 6.54 18.31
N ASP A 280 18.41 7.51 17.76
CA ASP A 280 18.66 8.95 17.88
C ASP A 280 19.98 9.42 17.22
N GLY A 281 20.27 8.86 16.04
CA GLY A 281 21.39 9.22 15.17
C GLY A 281 22.73 8.62 15.59
N LYS A 282 22.73 7.58 16.43
CA LYS A 282 23.98 6.91 16.84
C LYS A 282 24.42 5.90 15.79
N THR A 283 23.48 5.18 15.19
CA THR A 283 23.74 4.23 14.11
C THR A 283 22.79 4.46 12.93
N TRP A 284 23.30 4.20 11.72
CA TRP A 284 22.56 4.43 10.47
C TRP A 284 22.54 3.15 9.64
N LEU A 285 21.35 2.78 9.17
CA LEU A 285 21.12 1.67 8.26
C LEU A 285 20.51 2.22 6.96
N SER A 286 20.81 1.56 5.84
CA SER A 286 20.18 1.91 4.57
C SER A 286 18.71 1.47 4.55
N LEU A 287 17.81 2.37 4.14
CA LEU A 287 16.39 2.09 3.89
C LEU A 287 16.12 2.04 2.37
N GLN A 288 17.02 1.37 1.62
CA GLN A 288 16.95 1.34 0.16
C GLN A 288 15.82 0.43 -0.36
N LEU A 289 15.66 -0.79 0.18
CA LEU A 289 14.67 -1.77 -0.30
C LEU A 289 14.67 -1.90 -1.85
N ASN A 290 13.57 -1.53 -2.52
CA ASN A 290 13.43 -1.50 -3.98
C ASN A 290 13.65 -0.11 -4.61
N LEU A 291 13.98 0.92 -3.81
CA LEU A 291 14.40 2.22 -4.29
C LEU A 291 15.71 2.05 -5.10
N PRO A 292 15.87 2.66 -6.28
CA PRO A 292 17.15 2.68 -6.98
C PRO A 292 18.12 3.66 -6.32
N THR A 293 19.44 3.49 -6.51
CA THR A 293 20.41 4.51 -6.10
C THR A 293 20.10 5.81 -6.83
N VAL A 294 19.60 6.81 -6.10
CA VAL A 294 19.16 8.11 -6.63
C VAL A 294 19.22 9.15 -5.51
N ALA A 295 19.44 10.41 -5.87
CA ALA A 295 19.33 11.52 -4.93
C ALA A 295 17.88 11.67 -4.45
N VAL A 296 17.71 11.76 -3.13
CA VAL A 296 16.43 12.06 -2.48
C VAL A 296 16.55 13.47 -1.91
N HIS A 297 15.77 14.40 -2.42
CA HIS A 297 15.84 15.82 -2.05
C HIS A 297 14.94 16.16 -0.88
N ASP A 298 13.81 15.45 -0.72
CA ASP A 298 12.94 15.67 0.42
C ASP A 298 12.19 14.41 0.87
N LEU A 299 11.77 14.45 2.13
CA LEU A 299 11.07 13.41 2.87
C LEU A 299 9.90 14.02 3.62
N VAL A 300 8.79 13.30 3.75
CA VAL A 300 7.73 13.62 4.72
C VAL A 300 7.25 12.33 5.36
N VAL A 301 7.13 12.35 6.70
CA VAL A 301 6.40 11.31 7.43
C VAL A 301 4.96 11.78 7.58
N LYS A 302 4.02 11.04 6.99
CA LYS A 302 2.59 11.34 7.07
C LYS A 302 1.85 10.10 7.54
N ASP A 303 1.30 10.18 8.75
CA ASP A 303 0.69 9.05 9.44
C ASP A 303 1.72 7.90 9.57
N ASP A 304 1.45 6.76 8.95
CA ASP A 304 2.37 5.61 8.92
C ASP A 304 3.14 5.51 7.59
N ASN A 305 3.08 6.52 6.73
CA ASN A 305 3.77 6.55 5.45
C ASN A 305 5.06 7.38 5.49
N LEU A 306 6.08 6.95 4.76
CA LEU A 306 7.24 7.79 4.41
C LEU A 306 7.20 8.10 2.92
N VAL A 307 7.01 9.38 2.58
CA VAL A 307 6.97 9.89 1.20
C VAL A 307 8.33 10.48 0.84
N LEU A 308 8.87 10.09 -0.30
CA LEU A 308 10.18 10.50 -0.81
C LEU A 308 10.04 11.24 -2.14
N ALA A 309 10.73 12.36 -2.28
CA ALA A 309 10.92 13.04 -3.57
C ALA A 309 12.33 12.80 -4.10
N THR A 310 12.43 12.06 -5.21
CA THR A 310 13.73 11.78 -5.86
C THR A 310 14.05 12.82 -6.94
N HIS A 311 15.34 13.00 -7.23
CA HIS A 311 15.78 13.79 -8.37
C HIS A 311 15.69 12.94 -9.66
N GLY A 312 14.61 13.13 -10.43
CA GLY A 312 14.44 12.57 -11.77
C GLY A 312 13.97 11.12 -11.88
N ARG A 313 13.51 10.47 -10.78
CA ARG A 313 13.04 9.07 -10.80
C ARG A 313 11.75 8.78 -9.99
N SER A 314 10.83 9.75 -9.95
CA SER A 314 9.48 9.65 -9.35
C SER A 314 9.40 10.00 -7.86
N LEU A 315 8.15 10.11 -7.38
CA LEU A 315 7.78 10.05 -5.96
C LEU A 315 7.70 8.59 -5.51
N TRP A 316 8.12 8.31 -4.28
CA TRP A 316 8.08 6.97 -3.68
C TRP A 316 7.37 7.05 -2.33
N ILE A 317 6.57 6.03 -2.03
CA ILE A 317 5.88 5.92 -0.74
C ILE A 317 6.19 4.55 -0.15
N LEU A 318 6.66 4.55 1.09
CA LEU A 318 6.67 3.36 1.94
C LEU A 318 5.40 3.42 2.79
N ASP A 319 4.41 2.59 2.44
CA ASP A 319 3.02 2.71 2.94
C ASP A 319 2.83 2.39 4.43
N ASP A 320 3.78 1.67 5.04
CA ASP A 320 3.70 1.25 6.44
C ASP A 320 5.07 1.26 7.11
N LEU A 321 5.26 2.25 7.99
CA LEU A 321 6.45 2.45 8.81
C LEU A 321 6.46 1.59 10.06
N GLN A 322 5.38 0.90 10.45
CA GLN A 322 5.35 0.13 11.69
C GLN A 322 6.46 -0.93 11.74
N PRO A 323 6.74 -1.72 10.68
CA PRO A 323 7.86 -2.67 10.71
C PRO A 323 9.22 -2.00 10.90
N VAL A 324 9.37 -0.77 10.40
CA VAL A 324 10.59 0.05 10.53
C VAL A 324 10.72 0.63 11.94
N ARG A 325 9.60 1.09 12.54
CA ARG A 325 9.53 1.58 13.91
C ARG A 325 9.73 0.47 14.94
N ASP A 326 9.24 -0.73 14.67
CA ASP A 326 9.46 -1.87 15.56
C ASP A 326 10.84 -2.51 15.37
N PHE A 327 11.51 -2.21 14.25
CA PHE A 327 12.87 -2.68 13.97
C PHE A 327 13.86 -2.22 15.06
N GLY A 328 14.52 -3.19 15.70
CA GLY A 328 15.47 -2.95 16.79
C GLY A 328 16.04 -4.26 17.36
N ASP A 329 16.73 -4.16 18.50
CA ASP A 329 17.51 -5.25 19.13
C ASP A 329 16.75 -6.55 19.46
N ARG A 330 15.42 -6.54 19.39
CA ARG A 330 14.56 -7.71 19.67
C ARG A 330 14.35 -8.60 18.44
N ILE A 331 14.12 -8.02 17.27
CA ILE A 331 13.67 -8.77 16.09
C ILE A 331 14.77 -9.69 15.54
N GLY A 332 16.04 -9.29 15.60
CA GLY A 332 17.17 -10.15 15.19
C GLY A 332 17.48 -11.34 16.12
N LYS A 333 16.79 -11.47 17.27
CA LYS A 333 17.04 -12.55 18.25
C LYS A 333 16.09 -13.72 18.08
N ASP A 334 14.82 -13.44 17.79
CA ASP A 334 13.79 -14.46 17.62
C ASP A 334 13.91 -15.13 16.25
N GLU A 335 13.46 -16.38 16.16
CA GLU A 335 13.47 -17.15 14.90
C GLU A 335 12.50 -16.55 13.87
N ALA A 336 11.36 -16.06 14.35
CA ALA A 336 10.36 -15.34 13.58
C ALA A 336 9.66 -14.30 14.45
N HIS A 337 9.14 -13.25 13.83
CA HIS A 337 8.35 -12.22 14.50
C HIS A 337 7.16 -11.83 13.61
N LEU A 338 5.97 -11.70 14.19
CA LEU A 338 4.79 -11.16 13.52
C LEU A 338 4.59 -9.73 14.03
N PHE A 339 4.69 -8.76 13.13
CA PHE A 339 4.52 -7.35 13.47
C PHE A 339 3.03 -7.05 13.76
N PRO A 340 2.73 -6.00 14.54
CA PRO A 340 1.38 -5.45 14.62
C PRO A 340 0.84 -5.19 13.21
N VAL A 341 -0.39 -5.63 12.95
CA VAL A 341 -1.03 -5.47 11.65
C VAL A 341 -1.90 -4.22 11.68
N ALA A 342 -1.66 -3.30 10.74
CA ALA A 342 -2.46 -2.10 10.59
C ALA A 342 -3.93 -2.41 10.29
N ASP A 343 -4.83 -1.50 10.68
CA ASP A 343 -6.24 -1.59 10.33
C ASP A 343 -6.39 -1.62 8.80
N ALA A 344 -7.15 -2.59 8.28
CA ALA A 344 -7.41 -2.70 6.85
C ALA A 344 -8.77 -2.09 6.52
N ILE A 345 -8.84 -1.32 5.44
CA ILE A 345 -10.11 -0.74 4.97
C ILE A 345 -10.68 -1.62 3.87
N ARG A 346 -11.95 -2.00 4.02
CA ARG A 346 -12.72 -2.67 2.97
C ARG A 346 -13.16 -1.63 1.92
N TRP A 347 -12.21 -1.14 1.14
CA TRP A 347 -12.42 -0.10 0.14
C TRP A 347 -13.41 -0.53 -0.96
N ARG A 348 -14.26 0.44 -1.38
CA ARG A 348 -15.04 0.37 -2.61
C ARG A 348 -14.17 0.90 -3.75
N TYR A 349 -13.50 -0.01 -4.44
CA TYR A 349 -12.83 0.31 -5.69
C TYR A 349 -13.87 0.39 -6.82
N GLY A 350 -13.69 1.33 -7.74
CA GLY A 350 -14.50 1.44 -8.94
C GLY A 350 -14.26 0.27 -9.89
N SER A 351 -15.14 0.10 -10.88
CA SER A 351 -14.89 -0.85 -11.96
C SER A 351 -13.58 -0.50 -12.67
N GLY A 352 -12.83 -1.53 -13.08
CA GLY A 352 -11.59 -1.35 -13.84
C GLY A 352 -11.79 -0.43 -15.05
N ASP A 353 -10.75 0.33 -15.34
CA ASP A 353 -10.77 1.38 -16.34
C ASP A 353 -10.50 0.78 -17.74
N TYR A 354 -11.38 1.03 -18.71
CA TYR A 354 -11.23 0.57 -20.09
C TYR A 354 -10.36 1.59 -20.87
N GLY A 355 -9.04 1.58 -20.63
CA GLY A 355 -8.09 2.50 -21.26
C GLY A 355 -6.63 2.11 -21.07
N GLY A 356 -5.77 2.45 -22.03
CA GLY A 356 -4.38 1.98 -22.17
C GLY A 356 -3.46 2.12 -20.94
N ARG A 357 -2.35 1.38 -20.95
CA ARG A 357 -1.37 1.26 -19.84
C ARG A 357 -0.42 2.46 -19.66
N ALA A 358 -0.48 3.49 -20.50
CA ALA A 358 0.46 4.61 -20.42
C ALA A 358 0.16 5.49 -19.19
N GLY A 359 1.19 5.77 -18.37
CA GLY A 359 1.05 6.63 -17.19
C GLY A 359 0.27 6.01 -16.02
N ARG A 360 0.34 4.68 -15.83
CA ARG A 360 -0.20 4.00 -14.64
C ARG A 360 0.93 3.62 -13.68
N PHE A 361 0.73 3.92 -12.41
CA PHE A 361 1.62 3.57 -11.30
C PHE A 361 0.86 2.67 -10.32
N ASP A 362 1.60 1.87 -9.55
CA ASP A 362 1.00 0.90 -8.65
C ASP A 362 0.27 1.60 -7.49
N ASN A 363 -0.94 1.10 -7.17
CA ASN A 363 -1.58 1.38 -5.89
C ASN A 363 -0.85 0.62 -4.76
N PRO A 364 -1.02 1.04 -3.50
CA PRO A 364 -0.77 0.18 -2.36
C PRO A 364 -1.54 -1.15 -2.52
N PRO A 365 -1.02 -2.29 -2.00
CA PRO A 365 -1.71 -3.57 -2.13
C PRO A 365 -3.12 -3.53 -1.53
N HIS A 366 -4.12 -3.98 -2.29
CA HIS A 366 -5.50 -3.98 -1.83
C HIS A 366 -5.71 -5.01 -0.70
N GLY A 367 -6.10 -4.53 0.48
CA GLY A 367 -6.47 -5.34 1.64
C GLY A 367 -5.56 -5.12 2.85
N ALA A 368 -5.33 -6.16 3.64
CA ALA A 368 -4.46 -6.10 4.81
C ALA A 368 -3.02 -6.48 4.42
N SER A 369 -2.10 -5.52 4.51
CA SER A 369 -0.66 -5.81 4.46
C SER A 369 -0.19 -6.36 5.79
N ILE A 370 0.42 -7.55 5.76
CA ILE A 370 0.87 -8.27 6.96
C ILE A 370 2.36 -8.48 6.85
N TYR A 371 3.09 -7.91 7.80
CA TYR A 371 4.54 -8.01 7.85
C TYR A 371 4.98 -9.05 8.88
N TYR A 372 6.01 -9.82 8.54
CA TYR A 372 6.64 -10.76 9.45
C TYR A 372 8.14 -10.85 9.17
N TYR A 373 8.94 -11.03 10.20
CA TYR A 373 10.37 -11.23 10.10
C TYR A 373 10.70 -12.72 10.21
N LEU A 374 11.66 -13.17 9.40
CA LEU A 374 12.27 -14.47 9.48
C LEU A 374 13.78 -14.28 9.68
N LYS A 375 14.35 -14.89 10.72
CA LYS A 375 15.79 -14.81 10.96
C LYS A 375 16.60 -15.47 9.85
N ASP A 376 16.17 -16.68 9.50
CA ASP A 376 16.74 -17.54 8.48
C ASP A 376 15.61 -18.12 7.64
N LYS A 377 15.94 -18.67 6.46
CA LYS A 377 14.97 -19.36 5.61
C LYS A 377 14.37 -20.58 6.36
N PRO A 378 13.04 -20.65 6.58
CA PRO A 378 12.42 -21.74 7.32
C PRO A 378 12.63 -23.11 6.66
N SER A 379 12.78 -24.14 7.48
CA SER A 379 12.92 -25.53 7.02
C SER A 379 11.59 -26.19 6.65
N GLY A 380 10.49 -25.68 7.19
CA GLY A 380 9.12 -26.15 6.94
C GLY A 380 8.24 -25.08 6.30
N PRO A 381 6.97 -25.41 6.01
CA PRO A 381 6.03 -24.46 5.44
C PRO A 381 5.76 -23.30 6.40
N VAL A 382 5.66 -22.10 5.85
CA VAL A 382 5.13 -20.92 6.53
C VAL A 382 3.65 -20.82 6.21
N MET A 383 2.85 -20.63 7.26
CA MET A 383 1.39 -20.54 7.15
C MET A 383 0.93 -19.26 7.82
N LEU A 384 -0.01 -18.57 7.18
CA LEU A 384 -0.69 -17.41 7.74
C LEU A 384 -2.19 -17.67 7.68
N GLU A 385 -2.81 -17.83 8.84
CA GLU A 385 -4.24 -18.01 8.96
C GLU A 385 -4.90 -16.72 9.46
N ILE A 386 -5.97 -16.34 8.80
CA ILE A 386 -6.86 -15.29 9.28
C ILE A 386 -8.03 -15.97 9.96
N VAL A 387 -8.29 -15.60 11.21
CA VAL A 387 -9.42 -16.13 11.98
C VAL A 387 -10.38 -15.02 12.38
N ASP A 388 -11.67 -15.33 12.38
CA ASP A 388 -12.71 -14.42 12.84
C ASP A 388 -12.83 -14.41 14.37
N ALA A 389 -13.73 -13.56 14.88
CA ALA A 389 -14.02 -13.44 16.31
C ALA A 389 -14.61 -14.74 16.94
N GLN A 390 -15.08 -15.69 16.14
CA GLN A 390 -15.55 -17.01 16.59
C GLN A 390 -14.47 -18.09 16.47
N ASN A 391 -13.21 -17.70 16.22
CA ASN A 391 -12.07 -18.60 16.07
C ASN A 391 -12.19 -19.55 14.86
N ARG A 392 -12.97 -19.18 13.84
CA ARG A 392 -13.06 -19.93 12.58
C ARG A 392 -12.04 -19.39 11.60
N VAL A 393 -11.38 -20.28 10.86
CA VAL A 393 -10.46 -19.89 9.79
C VAL A 393 -11.25 -19.30 8.63
N VAL A 394 -10.92 -18.05 8.29
CA VAL A 394 -11.49 -17.27 7.20
C VAL A 394 -10.70 -17.51 5.92
N ARG A 395 -9.36 -17.44 6.01
CA ARG A 395 -8.42 -17.57 4.90
C ARG A 395 -7.13 -18.17 5.39
N THR A 396 -6.49 -18.98 4.54
CA THR A 396 -5.13 -19.47 4.78
C THR A 396 -4.24 -19.10 3.60
N LEU A 397 -3.13 -18.43 3.90
CA LEU A 397 -2.02 -18.20 2.96
C LEU A 397 -0.88 -19.15 3.33
N SER A 398 -0.17 -19.67 2.33
CA SER A 398 0.86 -20.68 2.53
C SER A 398 2.08 -20.39 1.66
N SER A 399 3.27 -20.76 2.15
CA SER A 399 4.48 -20.83 1.33
C SER A 399 4.50 -22.08 0.41
N VAL A 400 3.53 -22.99 0.56
CA VAL A 400 3.38 -24.17 -0.30
C VAL A 400 2.43 -23.82 -1.45
N PRO A 401 2.88 -23.91 -2.71
CA PRO A 401 2.00 -23.70 -3.85
C PRO A 401 0.81 -24.65 -3.84
N LYS A 402 -0.36 -24.14 -4.22
CA LYS A 402 -1.52 -24.99 -4.47
C LYS A 402 -1.29 -25.80 -5.76
N GLU A 403 -1.71 -27.06 -5.74
CA GLU A 403 -1.72 -27.89 -6.95
C GLU A 403 -2.67 -27.28 -7.99
N PRO A 404 -2.25 -27.15 -9.27
CA PRO A 404 -3.12 -26.65 -10.32
C PRO A 404 -4.29 -27.60 -10.57
N ASP A 405 -5.48 -27.04 -10.77
CA ASP A 405 -6.70 -27.81 -11.03
C ASP A 405 -6.97 -28.07 -12.54
N ASN A 406 -6.05 -27.60 -13.40
CA ASN A 406 -6.08 -27.62 -14.86
C ASN A 406 -7.36 -27.04 -15.51
N SER A 407 -8.08 -26.16 -14.82
CA SER A 407 -9.08 -25.27 -15.45
C SER A 407 -8.42 -24.20 -16.34
N GLU A 408 -9.17 -23.66 -17.31
CA GLU A 408 -8.71 -22.55 -18.18
C GLU A 408 -8.43 -21.27 -17.36
N ASP A 409 -9.07 -21.14 -16.20
CA ASP A 409 -8.92 -19.99 -15.28
C ASP A 409 -7.69 -20.11 -14.35
N ASN A 410 -6.81 -21.08 -14.55
CA ASN A 410 -5.58 -21.14 -13.73
C ASN A 410 -4.71 -19.91 -14.03
N PRO A 411 -4.20 -19.23 -12.98
CA PRO A 411 -3.20 -18.20 -13.17
C PRO A 411 -1.98 -18.78 -13.90
N ASP A 412 -1.30 -17.93 -14.67
CA ASP A 412 0.04 -18.25 -15.20
C ASP A 412 0.91 -18.87 -14.08
N PRO A 413 1.67 -19.95 -14.35
CA PRO A 413 2.63 -20.52 -13.40
C PRO A 413 3.50 -19.48 -12.64
N GLU A 414 3.84 -18.35 -13.26
CA GLU A 414 4.56 -17.26 -12.57
C GLU A 414 3.68 -16.47 -11.58
N GLU A 415 2.38 -16.31 -11.85
CA GLU A 415 1.42 -15.71 -10.90
C GLU A 415 1.13 -16.64 -9.72
N LEU A 416 1.10 -17.96 -9.94
CA LEU A 416 1.03 -18.96 -8.87
C LEU A 416 2.24 -18.87 -7.93
N LYS A 417 3.43 -18.59 -8.44
CA LYS A 417 4.64 -18.36 -7.62
C LYS A 417 4.59 -17.05 -6.83
N LYS A 418 3.92 -16.01 -7.33
CA LYS A 418 3.71 -14.76 -6.57
C LYS A 418 2.66 -14.89 -5.47
N SER A 419 1.77 -15.88 -5.59
CA SER A 419 0.67 -16.09 -4.63
C SER A 419 1.08 -16.78 -3.33
N VAL A 420 2.28 -17.38 -3.27
CA VAL A 420 2.78 -18.04 -2.05
C VAL A 420 3.46 -17.06 -1.11
N LEU A 421 3.45 -17.37 0.18
CA LEU A 421 4.14 -16.59 1.18
C LEU A 421 5.67 -16.60 0.93
N PRO A 422 6.33 -15.44 0.89
CA PRO A 422 7.79 -15.37 0.78
C PRO A 422 8.47 -15.94 2.04
N THR A 423 9.66 -16.52 1.86
CA THR A 423 10.34 -17.28 2.93
C THR A 423 11.81 -16.89 3.12
N ASP A 424 12.25 -15.82 2.48
CA ASP A 424 13.63 -15.37 2.60
C ASP A 424 13.90 -14.76 3.98
N ALA A 425 15.17 -14.69 4.36
CA ALA A 425 15.57 -14.04 5.61
C ALA A 425 15.28 -12.53 5.55
N GLY A 426 14.91 -11.93 6.68
CA GLY A 426 14.53 -10.53 6.79
C GLY A 426 13.02 -10.32 6.93
N VAL A 427 12.59 -9.08 6.73
CA VAL A 427 11.18 -8.70 6.78
C VAL A 427 10.49 -9.07 5.47
N GLN A 428 9.40 -9.80 5.58
CA GLN A 428 8.57 -10.30 4.52
C GLN A 428 7.17 -9.66 4.56
N ARG A 429 6.52 -9.55 3.41
CA ARG A 429 5.15 -9.02 3.29
C ARG A 429 4.22 -10.06 2.69
N ALA A 430 3.09 -10.27 3.34
CA ALA A 430 1.91 -10.96 2.79
C ALA A 430 0.77 -9.97 2.64
N VAL A 431 -0.15 -10.23 1.71
CA VAL A 431 -1.34 -9.39 1.50
C VAL A 431 -2.58 -10.28 1.57
N TRP A 432 -3.47 -9.99 2.52
CA TRP A 432 -4.78 -10.59 2.56
C TRP A 432 -5.81 -9.66 1.92
N ASN A 433 -6.38 -10.08 0.79
CA ASN A 433 -7.37 -9.32 0.01
C ASN A 433 -8.75 -9.16 0.65
N LEU A 434 -8.89 -9.42 1.96
CA LEU A 434 -10.13 -9.31 2.74
C LEU A 434 -11.26 -10.22 2.24
N LYS A 435 -10.92 -11.36 1.65
CA LYS A 435 -11.86 -12.40 1.23
C LYS A 435 -11.69 -13.68 2.02
N TYR A 436 -12.77 -14.42 2.19
CA TYR A 436 -12.73 -15.81 2.64
C TYR A 436 -11.96 -16.70 1.64
N GLU A 437 -11.61 -17.91 2.07
CA GLU A 437 -11.29 -18.99 1.13
C GLU A 437 -12.46 -19.19 0.15
N GLY A 438 -12.14 -19.41 -1.13
CA GLY A 438 -13.11 -19.71 -2.17
C GLY A 438 -13.74 -21.09 -2.03
N ALA A 439 -14.66 -21.39 -2.93
CA ALA A 439 -15.27 -22.70 -3.03
C ALA A 439 -14.28 -23.74 -3.58
N ARG A 440 -14.51 -25.02 -3.27
CA ARG A 440 -13.79 -26.11 -3.93
C ARG A 440 -14.18 -26.13 -5.41
N LYS A 441 -13.18 -26.24 -6.29
CA LYS A 441 -13.38 -26.38 -7.74
C LYS A 441 -13.53 -27.84 -8.15
N ILE A 442 -14.38 -28.09 -9.14
CA ILE A 442 -14.41 -29.36 -9.85
C ILE A 442 -13.19 -29.39 -10.76
N LYS A 443 -12.28 -30.34 -10.52
CA LYS A 443 -11.08 -30.53 -11.35
C LYS A 443 -11.45 -30.65 -12.83
N ASN A 444 -10.75 -29.90 -13.69
CA ASN A 444 -10.95 -29.80 -15.13
C ASN A 444 -12.32 -29.24 -15.61
N ALA A 445 -13.21 -28.78 -14.71
CA ALA A 445 -14.49 -28.20 -15.16
C ALA A 445 -14.28 -26.83 -15.81
N LYS A 446 -15.11 -26.52 -16.81
CA LYS A 446 -15.15 -25.21 -17.47
C LYS A 446 -16.32 -24.38 -16.95
N ILE A 447 -16.11 -23.08 -16.83
CA ILE A 447 -17.10 -22.06 -16.45
C ILE A 447 -16.94 -20.91 -17.45
N ASP A 448 -18.04 -20.27 -17.82
CA ASP A 448 -18.04 -19.11 -18.70
C ASP A 448 -17.89 -17.78 -17.96
N THR A 449 -18.50 -17.66 -16.78
CA THR A 449 -18.48 -16.43 -15.98
C THR A 449 -18.27 -16.71 -14.49
N GLY A 450 -17.37 -15.94 -13.87
CA GLY A 450 -17.03 -16.03 -12.45
C GLY A 450 -15.99 -17.11 -12.14
N ASP A 451 -15.34 -17.00 -10.97
CA ASP A 451 -14.37 -18.00 -10.49
C ASP A 451 -14.78 -18.50 -9.10
N PRO A 452 -15.11 -19.80 -8.95
CA PRO A 452 -15.39 -20.38 -7.64
C PRO A 452 -14.29 -20.18 -6.60
N ALA A 453 -13.02 -20.06 -7.01
CA ALA A 453 -11.90 -19.85 -6.09
C ALA A 453 -11.86 -18.43 -5.48
N GLU A 454 -12.62 -17.48 -6.03
CA GLU A 454 -12.75 -16.11 -5.50
C GLU A 454 -13.76 -16.05 -4.36
N GLY A 455 -13.29 -16.22 -3.12
CA GLY A 455 -14.16 -16.22 -1.95
C GLY A 455 -14.89 -14.90 -1.69
N PRO A 456 -15.98 -14.93 -0.89
CA PRO A 456 -16.74 -13.73 -0.56
C PRO A 456 -15.91 -12.75 0.29
N ARG A 457 -16.22 -11.46 0.19
CA ARG A 457 -15.63 -10.43 1.06
C ARG A 457 -16.02 -10.65 2.52
N VAL A 458 -15.13 -10.28 3.44
CA VAL A 458 -15.41 -10.31 4.87
C VAL A 458 -16.20 -9.10 5.34
N ALA A 459 -17.01 -9.24 6.38
CA ALA A 459 -17.65 -8.10 7.03
C ALA A 459 -16.59 -7.29 7.82
N PRO A 460 -16.71 -5.95 7.91
CA PRO A 460 -15.92 -5.17 8.86
C PRO A 460 -16.07 -5.72 10.28
N GLY A 461 -14.98 -5.73 11.04
CA GLY A 461 -14.96 -6.36 12.36
C GLY A 461 -13.56 -6.73 12.83
N ALA A 462 -13.51 -7.49 13.92
CA ALA A 462 -12.28 -7.97 14.52
C ALA A 462 -11.89 -9.34 13.95
N TYR A 463 -10.62 -9.45 13.59
CA TYR A 463 -9.96 -10.66 13.11
C TYR A 463 -8.66 -10.86 13.88
N THR A 464 -8.07 -12.04 13.75
CA THR A 464 -6.72 -12.34 14.27
C THR A 464 -5.91 -13.00 13.18
N VAL A 465 -4.68 -12.53 13.00
CA VAL A 465 -3.68 -13.15 12.14
C VAL A 465 -2.89 -14.16 12.98
N ARG A 466 -2.72 -15.38 12.47
CA ARG A 466 -1.86 -16.42 13.04
C ARG A 466 -0.75 -16.77 12.07
N LEU A 467 0.47 -16.43 12.41
CA LEU A 467 1.66 -16.83 11.66
C LEU A 467 2.23 -18.10 12.28
N THR A 468 2.36 -19.18 11.50
CA THR A 468 3.03 -20.41 11.93
C THR A 468 4.32 -20.61 11.14
N VAL A 469 5.45 -20.70 11.86
CA VAL A 469 6.79 -20.93 11.31
C VAL A 469 7.46 -22.05 12.10
N ASN A 470 7.92 -23.10 11.41
CA ASN A 470 8.56 -24.27 12.02
C ASN A 470 7.79 -24.84 13.24
N GLY A 471 6.46 -24.83 13.18
CA GLY A 471 5.55 -25.34 14.23
C GLY A 471 5.28 -24.37 15.40
N LYS A 472 5.87 -23.18 15.44
CA LYS A 472 5.54 -22.13 16.41
C LYS A 472 4.53 -21.16 15.83
N THR A 473 3.50 -20.81 16.60
CA THR A 473 2.46 -19.88 16.18
C THR A 473 2.57 -18.55 16.92
N LEU A 474 2.57 -17.45 16.17
CA LEU A 474 2.53 -16.07 16.62
C LEU A 474 1.18 -15.46 16.21
N THR A 475 0.68 -14.50 16.98
CA THR A 475 -0.64 -13.90 16.73
C THR A 475 -0.61 -12.39 16.81
N SER A 476 -1.34 -11.72 15.92
CA SER A 476 -1.62 -10.28 15.99
C SER A 476 -3.11 -10.02 15.77
N PRO A 477 -3.75 -9.10 16.52
CA PRO A 477 -5.08 -8.63 16.16
C PRO A 477 -5.04 -7.90 14.81
N LEU A 478 -6.18 -7.89 14.12
CA LEU A 478 -6.41 -7.12 12.90
C LEU A 478 -7.86 -6.62 12.94
N ARG A 479 -8.08 -5.33 12.68
CA ARG A 479 -9.41 -4.78 12.45
C ARG A 479 -9.62 -4.52 10.97
N VAL A 480 -10.77 -4.93 10.46
CA VAL A 480 -11.26 -4.52 9.14
C VAL A 480 -12.30 -3.42 9.35
N ALA A 481 -12.04 -2.23 8.82
CA ALA A 481 -12.94 -1.08 8.85
C ALA A 481 -13.79 -1.03 7.57
N ALA A 482 -15.01 -0.49 7.69
CA ALA A 482 -15.82 -0.14 6.53
C ALA A 482 -15.18 1.03 5.77
N ASP A 483 -15.48 1.15 4.49
CA ASP A 483 -15.09 2.32 3.70
C ASP A 483 -15.65 3.62 4.32
N PRO A 484 -14.80 4.57 4.77
CA PRO A 484 -15.24 5.76 5.51
C PRO A 484 -16.03 6.75 4.66
N ARG A 485 -16.11 6.55 3.34
CA ARG A 485 -16.82 7.44 2.40
C ARG A 485 -18.25 6.99 2.13
N GLY A 486 -18.60 5.76 2.50
CA GLY A 486 -19.91 5.17 2.28
C GLY A 486 -20.81 5.26 3.51
N ASP A 487 -22.09 4.98 3.29
CA ASP A 487 -23.18 5.07 4.27
C ASP A 487 -23.85 3.71 4.59
N LEU A 488 -23.26 2.60 4.12
CA LEU A 488 -23.82 1.26 4.34
C LEU A 488 -23.70 0.87 5.82
N SER A 489 -24.76 0.26 6.34
CA SER A 489 -24.77 -0.22 7.72
C SER A 489 -23.93 -1.48 7.88
N GLN A 490 -23.47 -1.74 9.11
CA GLN A 490 -22.80 -3.00 9.46
C GLN A 490 -23.67 -4.22 9.07
N ALA A 491 -24.98 -4.14 9.29
CA ALA A 491 -25.92 -5.21 8.98
C ALA A 491 -25.99 -5.51 7.46
N ASP A 492 -25.89 -4.50 6.61
CA ASP A 492 -25.87 -4.68 5.16
C ASP A 492 -24.61 -5.42 4.69
N LEU A 493 -23.45 -5.07 5.26
CA LEU A 493 -22.16 -5.69 4.95
C LEU A 493 -22.07 -7.12 5.48
N GLU A 494 -22.69 -7.39 6.63
CA GLU A 494 -22.87 -8.73 7.18
C GLU A 494 -23.81 -9.58 6.31
N ALA A 495 -24.93 -9.00 5.84
CA ALA A 495 -25.86 -9.68 4.95
C ALA A 495 -25.21 -10.05 3.61
N GLN A 496 -24.39 -9.17 3.06
CA GLN A 496 -23.58 -9.45 1.86
C GLN A 496 -22.62 -10.62 2.09
N THR A 497 -21.89 -10.59 3.21
CA THR A 497 -20.95 -11.64 3.58
C THR A 497 -21.67 -12.98 3.74
N ALA A 498 -22.81 -12.99 4.44
CA ALA A 498 -23.61 -14.18 4.67
C ALA A 498 -24.16 -14.77 3.36
N PHE A 499 -24.63 -13.93 2.44
CA PHE A 499 -25.07 -14.37 1.11
C PHE A 499 -23.92 -15.01 0.32
N GLY A 500 -22.77 -14.34 0.24
CA GLY A 500 -21.61 -14.88 -0.47
C GLY A 500 -21.11 -16.20 0.11
N LEU A 501 -21.14 -16.37 1.44
CA LEU A 501 -20.79 -17.63 2.09
C LEU A 501 -21.76 -18.76 1.72
N ARG A 502 -23.07 -18.48 1.63
CA ARG A 502 -24.07 -19.48 1.16
C ARG A 502 -23.75 -19.95 -0.25
N VAL A 503 -23.55 -19.03 -1.19
CA VAL A 503 -23.22 -19.37 -2.59
C VAL A 503 -21.94 -20.22 -2.66
N ARG A 504 -20.88 -19.81 -1.94
CA ARG A 504 -19.61 -20.55 -1.86
C ARG A 504 -19.80 -21.97 -1.35
N ASP A 505 -20.57 -22.12 -0.28
CA ASP A 505 -20.81 -23.42 0.36
C ASP A 505 -21.65 -24.34 -0.54
N ASP A 506 -22.59 -23.78 -1.30
CA ASP A 506 -23.38 -24.52 -2.28
C ASP A 506 -22.55 -25.00 -3.48
N ILE A 507 -21.64 -24.16 -4.00
CA ILE A 507 -20.67 -24.57 -5.03
C ILE A 507 -19.78 -25.71 -4.51
N SER A 508 -19.31 -25.60 -3.26
CA SER A 508 -18.48 -26.63 -2.64
C SER A 508 -19.26 -27.94 -2.45
N ARG A 509 -20.53 -27.87 -2.02
CA ARG A 509 -21.40 -29.04 -1.87
C ARG A 509 -21.67 -29.73 -3.21
N LEU A 510 -21.89 -28.94 -4.28
CA LEU A 510 -22.03 -29.46 -5.64
C LEU A 510 -20.74 -30.18 -6.08
N THR A 511 -19.59 -29.54 -5.84
CA THR A 511 -18.27 -30.11 -6.17
C THR A 511 -18.01 -31.42 -5.43
N ASP A 512 -18.36 -31.51 -4.16
CA ASP A 512 -18.22 -32.75 -3.39
C ASP A 512 -19.10 -33.87 -3.95
N ALA A 513 -20.34 -33.56 -4.36
CA ALA A 513 -21.21 -34.53 -5.00
C ALA A 513 -20.59 -35.07 -6.30
N VAL A 514 -20.03 -34.19 -7.14
CA VAL A 514 -19.32 -34.60 -8.37
C VAL A 514 -18.11 -35.47 -8.04
N ASN A 515 -17.29 -35.09 -7.06
CA ASN A 515 -16.12 -35.86 -6.66
C ASN A 515 -16.48 -37.25 -6.13
N GLN A 516 -17.59 -37.38 -5.39
CA GLN A 516 -18.10 -38.67 -4.94
C GLN A 516 -18.57 -39.55 -6.11
N VAL A 517 -19.32 -38.98 -7.05
CA VAL A 517 -19.78 -39.67 -8.27
C VAL A 517 -18.58 -40.16 -9.10
N ARG A 518 -17.59 -39.30 -9.32
CA ARG A 518 -16.34 -39.63 -10.03
C ARG A 518 -15.59 -40.77 -9.34
N SER A 519 -15.36 -40.66 -8.04
CA SER A 519 -14.66 -41.68 -7.25
C SER A 519 -15.31 -43.05 -7.37
N VAL A 520 -16.65 -43.12 -7.24
CA VAL A 520 -17.40 -44.38 -7.41
C VAL A 520 -17.31 -44.89 -8.84
N ARG A 521 -17.50 -44.02 -9.84
CA ARG A 521 -17.43 -44.40 -11.26
C ARG A 521 -16.07 -45.00 -11.61
N ASP A 522 -14.99 -44.38 -11.14
CA ASP A 522 -13.64 -44.80 -11.47
C ASP A 522 -13.30 -46.14 -10.80
N GLN A 523 -13.76 -46.35 -9.55
CA GLN A 523 -13.70 -47.65 -8.91
C GLN A 523 -14.49 -48.71 -9.69
N LEU A 524 -15.73 -48.43 -10.10
CA LEU A 524 -16.54 -49.35 -10.90
C LEU A 524 -15.84 -49.73 -12.22
N LYS A 525 -15.28 -48.75 -12.94
CA LYS A 525 -14.52 -48.98 -14.19
C LYS A 525 -13.31 -49.88 -13.94
N ALA A 526 -12.53 -49.60 -12.90
CA ALA A 526 -11.38 -50.41 -12.53
C ALA A 526 -11.77 -51.86 -12.17
N ARG A 527 -12.89 -52.04 -11.45
CA ARG A 527 -13.38 -53.38 -11.08
C ARG A 527 -13.93 -54.15 -12.27
N ILE A 528 -14.63 -53.49 -13.19
CA ILE A 528 -15.07 -54.11 -14.45
C ILE A 528 -13.85 -54.63 -15.22
N ALA A 529 -12.84 -53.79 -15.43
CA ALA A 529 -11.64 -54.18 -16.15
C ALA A 529 -10.94 -55.40 -15.52
N ALA A 530 -10.87 -55.45 -14.19
CA ALA A 530 -10.27 -56.57 -13.45
C ALA A 530 -11.09 -57.89 -13.54
N LEU A 531 -12.42 -57.81 -13.63
CA LEU A 531 -13.31 -58.97 -13.66
C LEU A 531 -13.73 -59.40 -15.07
N GLU A 532 -13.45 -58.60 -16.10
CA GLU A 532 -13.80 -58.90 -17.49
C GLU A 532 -13.32 -60.30 -17.96
N PRO A 533 -12.10 -60.77 -17.63
CA PRO A 533 -11.66 -62.12 -18.01
C PRO A 533 -12.50 -63.23 -17.38
N ARG A 534 -13.18 -62.94 -16.27
CA ARG A 534 -14.02 -63.86 -15.49
C ARG A 534 -15.51 -63.71 -15.80
N LYS A 535 -15.88 -63.00 -16.88
CA LYS A 535 -17.29 -62.69 -17.19
C LYS A 535 -18.20 -63.93 -17.35
N ASN A 536 -17.63 -65.09 -17.67
CA ASN A 536 -18.36 -66.35 -17.83
C ASN A 536 -18.47 -67.15 -16.52
N ASP A 537 -17.80 -66.71 -15.44
CA ASP A 537 -18.01 -67.28 -14.11
C ASP A 537 -19.44 -66.98 -13.65
N ALA A 538 -20.05 -67.92 -12.92
CA ALA A 538 -21.42 -67.80 -12.44
C ALA A 538 -21.64 -66.49 -11.66
N GLY A 539 -22.62 -65.68 -12.07
CA GLY A 539 -22.98 -64.41 -11.43
C GLY A 539 -22.07 -63.21 -11.75
N VAL A 540 -20.87 -63.41 -12.31
CA VAL A 540 -19.94 -62.31 -12.63
C VAL A 540 -20.45 -61.48 -13.81
N GLY A 541 -21.02 -62.10 -14.84
CA GLY A 541 -21.61 -61.37 -15.97
C GLY A 541 -22.74 -60.41 -15.56
N ASP A 542 -23.57 -60.81 -14.61
CA ASP A 542 -24.65 -59.97 -14.07
C ASP A 542 -24.12 -58.82 -13.21
N LEU A 543 -23.07 -59.08 -12.41
CA LEU A 543 -22.37 -58.03 -11.65
C LEU A 543 -21.76 -56.99 -12.59
N LEU A 544 -21.06 -57.42 -13.65
CA LEU A 544 -20.47 -56.51 -14.64
C LEU A 544 -21.55 -55.67 -15.34
N SER A 545 -22.67 -56.27 -15.71
CA SER A 545 -23.80 -55.56 -16.33
C SER A 545 -24.41 -54.52 -15.37
N SER A 546 -24.56 -54.89 -14.10
CA SER A 546 -25.03 -53.99 -13.05
C SER A 546 -24.07 -52.81 -12.82
N ALA A 547 -22.76 -53.08 -12.80
CA ALA A 547 -21.73 -52.05 -12.65
C ALA A 547 -21.71 -51.09 -13.85
N ARG A 548 -21.87 -51.58 -15.08
CA ARG A 548 -21.98 -50.72 -16.28
C ARG A 548 -23.24 -49.85 -16.23
N ALA A 549 -24.36 -50.38 -15.77
CA ALA A 549 -25.58 -49.59 -15.57
C ALA A 549 -25.39 -48.49 -14.50
N ALA A 550 -24.68 -48.80 -13.42
CA ALA A 550 -24.33 -47.81 -12.41
C ALA A 550 -23.37 -46.74 -12.94
N ILE A 551 -22.41 -47.09 -13.81
CA ILE A 551 -21.55 -46.10 -14.50
C ILE A 551 -22.39 -45.17 -15.38
N ALA A 552 -23.30 -45.71 -16.19
CA ALA A 552 -24.16 -44.88 -17.04
C ALA A 552 -25.02 -43.90 -16.21
N LYS A 553 -25.50 -44.34 -15.04
CA LYS A 553 -26.18 -43.45 -14.08
C LYS A 553 -25.25 -42.39 -13.50
N ALA A 554 -24.02 -42.75 -13.14
CA ALA A 554 -23.02 -41.80 -12.66
C ALA A 554 -22.71 -40.72 -13.71
N ASP A 555 -22.53 -41.13 -14.98
CA ASP A 555 -22.28 -40.21 -16.10
C ASP A 555 -23.47 -39.25 -16.29
N ALA A 556 -24.70 -39.77 -16.28
CA ALA A 556 -25.91 -38.95 -16.40
C ALA A 556 -26.12 -38.00 -15.21
N LEU A 557 -25.70 -38.39 -14.01
CA LEU A 557 -25.79 -37.56 -12.81
C LEU A 557 -24.73 -36.45 -12.81
N GLU A 558 -23.49 -36.76 -13.19
CA GLU A 558 -22.43 -35.75 -13.35
C GLU A 558 -22.82 -34.72 -14.40
N ASP A 559 -23.38 -35.14 -15.54
CA ASP A 559 -23.85 -34.24 -16.60
C ASP A 559 -24.94 -33.26 -16.12
N LYS A 560 -25.74 -33.63 -15.11
CA LYS A 560 -26.72 -32.70 -14.51
C LYS A 560 -26.08 -31.65 -13.60
N LEU A 561 -24.97 -32.00 -12.93
CA LEU A 561 -24.29 -31.15 -11.96
C LEU A 561 -23.39 -30.12 -12.64
N HIS A 562 -22.60 -30.56 -13.63
CA HIS A 562 -21.76 -29.71 -14.48
C HIS A 562 -21.67 -30.30 -15.90
N ASN A 563 -21.02 -29.62 -16.84
CA ASN A 563 -20.73 -30.20 -18.17
C ASN A 563 -19.36 -30.93 -18.12
N PRO A 564 -19.32 -32.27 -18.08
CA PRO A 564 -18.05 -33.03 -17.98
C PRO A 564 -17.32 -33.17 -19.32
N THR A 565 -17.97 -32.87 -20.43
CA THR A 565 -17.41 -32.98 -21.78
C THR A 565 -16.91 -31.66 -22.34
N ALA A 566 -17.09 -30.55 -21.61
CA ALA A 566 -16.56 -29.26 -22.04
C ALA A 566 -15.03 -29.28 -22.01
N GLU A 567 -14.41 -29.03 -23.15
CA GLU A 567 -12.96 -28.92 -23.30
C GLU A 567 -12.52 -27.46 -23.28
N VAL A 568 -13.39 -26.56 -23.75
CA VAL A 568 -13.19 -25.10 -23.75
C VAL A 568 -14.42 -24.37 -23.22
N THR A 569 -14.25 -23.14 -22.76
CA THR A 569 -15.36 -22.27 -22.31
C THR A 569 -16.50 -22.15 -23.33
N TYR A 570 -16.21 -22.16 -24.64
CA TYR A 570 -17.23 -22.06 -25.68
C TYR A 570 -18.20 -23.25 -25.72
N ASP A 571 -17.80 -24.42 -25.22
CA ASP A 571 -18.70 -25.59 -25.12
C ASP A 571 -19.81 -25.36 -24.10
N ILE A 572 -19.55 -24.55 -23.07
CA ILE A 572 -20.56 -24.11 -22.09
C ILE A 572 -21.56 -23.18 -22.77
N LEU A 573 -21.07 -22.22 -23.57
CA LEU A 573 -21.90 -21.23 -24.27
C LEU A 573 -22.76 -21.86 -25.39
N ALA A 574 -22.25 -22.90 -26.05
CA ALA A 574 -22.96 -23.59 -27.14
C ALA A 574 -24.10 -24.52 -26.65
N MET A 575 -24.23 -24.72 -25.34
CA MET A 575 -25.13 -25.70 -24.75
C MET A 575 -26.61 -25.29 -24.84
N ARG A 576 -27.37 -25.95 -25.71
CA ARG A 576 -28.82 -25.72 -25.86
C ARG A 576 -29.59 -26.17 -24.62
N GLY A 577 -30.45 -25.30 -24.09
CA GLY A 577 -31.24 -25.57 -22.88
C GLY A 577 -30.65 -24.98 -21.59
N GLY A 578 -29.51 -24.29 -21.68
CA GLY A 578 -28.90 -23.58 -20.57
C GLY A 578 -27.77 -24.36 -19.88
N THR A 579 -26.91 -23.62 -19.18
CA THR A 579 -25.74 -24.16 -18.47
C THR A 579 -26.16 -24.91 -17.20
N ARG A 580 -25.33 -25.86 -16.79
CA ARG A 580 -25.54 -26.66 -15.57
C ARG A 580 -25.32 -25.83 -14.31
N LEU A 581 -25.80 -26.35 -13.18
CA LEU A 581 -25.88 -25.60 -11.92
C LEU A 581 -24.52 -25.04 -11.46
N TYR A 582 -23.42 -25.78 -11.66
CA TYR A 582 -22.07 -25.30 -11.35
C TYR A 582 -21.73 -23.97 -12.03
N SER A 583 -22.01 -23.85 -13.33
CA SER A 583 -21.77 -22.62 -14.12
C SER A 583 -22.79 -21.51 -13.84
N ARG A 584 -23.90 -21.80 -13.16
CA ARG A 584 -24.91 -20.79 -12.76
C ARG A 584 -24.71 -20.23 -11.35
N LEU A 585 -24.07 -20.98 -10.47
CA LEU A 585 -23.71 -20.53 -9.12
C LEU A 585 -22.49 -19.60 -9.12
N ALA A 586 -21.48 -19.90 -9.94
CA ALA A 586 -20.24 -19.11 -10.05
C ALA A 586 -20.45 -17.61 -10.34
N PRO A 587 -21.28 -17.19 -11.32
CA PRO A 587 -21.50 -15.77 -11.57
C PRO A 587 -22.25 -15.08 -10.42
N LEU A 588 -23.13 -15.79 -9.70
CA LEU A 588 -23.82 -15.23 -8.54
C LEU A 588 -22.84 -14.88 -7.40
N GLN A 589 -21.77 -15.67 -7.24
CA GLN A 589 -20.67 -15.36 -6.32
C GLN A 589 -19.91 -14.10 -6.75
N MET A 590 -19.58 -13.97 -8.04
CA MET A 590 -18.92 -12.80 -8.61
C MET A 590 -19.75 -11.52 -8.40
N TRP A 591 -21.03 -11.53 -8.79
CA TRP A 591 -21.90 -10.35 -8.65
C TRP A 591 -22.14 -9.96 -7.19
N ALA A 592 -22.11 -10.93 -6.27
CA ALA A 592 -22.21 -10.64 -4.85
C ALA A 592 -21.01 -9.87 -4.28
N ILE A 593 -19.87 -9.83 -4.99
CA ILE A 593 -18.64 -9.16 -4.53
C ILE A 593 -18.21 -7.97 -5.41
N GLU A 594 -18.92 -7.68 -6.51
CA GLU A 594 -18.60 -6.59 -7.44
C GLU A 594 -18.85 -5.19 -6.85
N ALA A 595 -19.85 -5.06 -5.99
CA ALA A 595 -20.21 -3.81 -5.33
C ALA A 595 -20.48 -4.05 -3.85
N GLU A 596 -20.39 -3.02 -3.04
CA GLU A 596 -20.77 -3.09 -1.62
C GLU A 596 -22.28 -2.90 -1.46
N GLY A 597 -22.90 -3.66 -0.56
CA GLY A 597 -24.32 -3.55 -0.26
C GLY A 597 -25.00 -4.88 0.00
N PRO A 598 -26.23 -4.88 0.55
CA PRO A 598 -26.96 -6.11 0.78
C PRO A 598 -27.31 -6.77 -0.57
N PRO A 599 -27.40 -8.11 -0.62
CA PRO A 599 -27.78 -8.82 -1.83
C PRO A 599 -29.18 -8.37 -2.29
N THR A 600 -29.33 -8.11 -3.58
CA THR A 600 -30.62 -7.67 -4.15
C THR A 600 -31.69 -8.75 -4.01
N ALA A 601 -32.96 -8.37 -4.01
CA ALA A 601 -34.07 -9.33 -3.98
C ALA A 601 -34.00 -10.35 -5.13
N GLY A 602 -33.54 -9.93 -6.32
CA GLY A 602 -33.33 -10.82 -7.46
C GLY A 602 -32.23 -11.85 -7.21
N MET A 603 -31.10 -11.44 -6.63
CA MET A 603 -30.02 -12.37 -6.25
C MET A 603 -30.50 -13.40 -5.22
N GLN A 604 -31.30 -12.98 -4.24
CA GLN A 604 -31.87 -13.89 -3.24
C GLN A 604 -32.81 -14.92 -3.88
N GLN A 605 -33.73 -14.48 -4.75
CA GLN A 605 -34.66 -15.38 -5.45
C GLN A 605 -33.93 -16.39 -6.34
N VAL A 606 -32.90 -15.95 -7.06
CA VAL A 606 -32.07 -16.83 -7.90
C VAL A 606 -31.35 -17.87 -7.04
N LEU A 607 -30.74 -17.45 -5.92
CA LEU A 607 -30.07 -18.39 -5.01
C LEU A 607 -31.05 -19.42 -4.47
N GLU A 608 -32.24 -19.01 -4.00
CA GLU A 608 -33.25 -19.92 -3.48
C GLU A 608 -33.69 -20.96 -4.52
N GLN A 609 -33.85 -20.56 -5.79
CA GLN A 609 -34.17 -21.48 -6.88
C GLN A 609 -33.02 -22.47 -7.14
N GLN A 610 -31.77 -21.97 -7.15
CA GLN A 610 -30.58 -22.78 -7.36
C GLN A 610 -30.32 -23.75 -6.19
N GLU A 611 -30.60 -23.34 -4.95
CA GLU A 611 -30.52 -24.18 -3.75
C GLU A 611 -31.54 -25.33 -3.78
N GLN A 612 -32.76 -25.07 -4.28
CA GLN A 612 -33.77 -26.13 -4.47
C GLN A 612 -33.31 -27.17 -5.49
N GLU A 613 -32.71 -26.72 -6.60
CA GLU A 613 -32.14 -27.59 -7.62
C GLU A 613 -30.94 -28.38 -7.06
N LEU A 614 -30.04 -27.73 -6.34
CA LEU A 614 -28.90 -28.37 -5.66
C LEU A 614 -29.38 -29.47 -4.71
N LYS A 615 -30.43 -29.19 -3.93
CA LYS A 615 -31.02 -30.17 -3.00
C LYS A 615 -31.57 -31.38 -3.74
N ALA A 616 -32.23 -31.17 -4.89
CA ALA A 616 -32.74 -32.27 -5.71
C ALA A 616 -31.60 -33.13 -6.28
N LEU A 617 -30.55 -32.50 -6.83
CA LEU A 617 -29.38 -33.17 -7.42
C LEU A 617 -28.55 -33.92 -6.37
N THR A 618 -28.32 -33.32 -5.20
CA THR A 618 -27.62 -33.98 -4.08
C THR A 618 -28.44 -35.13 -3.51
N SER A 619 -29.77 -35.02 -3.44
CA SER A 619 -30.64 -36.13 -3.05
C SER A 619 -30.66 -37.26 -4.08
N GLU A 620 -30.55 -36.95 -5.38
CA GLU A 620 -30.37 -37.95 -6.43
C GLU A 620 -29.00 -38.64 -6.31
N THR A 621 -27.96 -37.87 -6.02
CA THR A 621 -26.60 -38.39 -5.75
C THR A 621 -26.59 -39.33 -4.56
N ASP A 622 -27.23 -38.95 -3.45
CA ASP A 622 -27.35 -39.79 -2.27
C ASP A 622 -28.05 -41.10 -2.59
N ARG A 623 -29.18 -41.06 -3.31
CA ARG A 623 -29.88 -42.28 -3.73
C ARG A 623 -29.04 -43.17 -4.63
N PHE A 624 -28.27 -42.58 -5.56
CA PHE A 624 -27.34 -43.34 -6.39
C PHE A 624 -26.31 -44.08 -5.51
N LEU A 625 -25.72 -43.38 -4.54
CA LEU A 625 -24.72 -43.95 -3.64
C LEU A 625 -25.30 -45.01 -2.67
N THR A 626 -26.46 -44.75 -2.07
CA THR A 626 -27.03 -45.59 -1.01
C THR A 626 -27.94 -46.70 -1.52
N ALA A 627 -28.43 -46.63 -2.76
CA ALA A 627 -29.28 -47.66 -3.35
C ALA A 627 -28.62 -48.35 -4.54
N ASP A 628 -28.26 -47.60 -5.59
CA ASP A 628 -27.74 -48.20 -6.82
C ASP A 628 -26.36 -48.86 -6.60
N VAL A 629 -25.43 -48.13 -5.99
CA VAL A 629 -24.08 -48.66 -5.68
C VAL A 629 -24.15 -49.72 -4.58
N ALA A 630 -25.02 -49.54 -3.58
CA ALA A 630 -25.24 -50.54 -2.54
C ALA A 630 -25.73 -51.88 -3.12
N ALA A 631 -26.63 -51.86 -4.11
CA ALA A 631 -27.09 -53.06 -4.80
C ALA A 631 -25.95 -53.74 -5.59
N VAL A 632 -25.07 -52.97 -6.23
CA VAL A 632 -23.87 -53.51 -6.89
C VAL A 632 -22.94 -54.18 -5.87
N ASN A 633 -22.68 -53.50 -4.74
CA ASN A 633 -21.86 -54.04 -3.67
C ASN A 633 -22.45 -55.31 -3.04
N GLN A 634 -23.78 -55.38 -2.87
CA GLN A 634 -24.45 -56.56 -2.36
C GLN A 634 -24.26 -57.76 -3.30
N ARG A 635 -24.42 -57.56 -4.62
CA ARG A 635 -24.15 -58.60 -5.63
C ARG A 635 -22.70 -59.06 -5.60
N ALA A 636 -21.76 -58.14 -5.50
CA ALA A 636 -20.35 -58.49 -5.39
C ALA A 636 -20.01 -59.27 -4.12
N SER A 637 -20.60 -58.88 -2.98
CA SER A 637 -20.43 -59.57 -1.70
C SER A 637 -20.95 -61.01 -1.74
N GLN A 638 -22.06 -61.28 -2.44
CA GLN A 638 -22.56 -62.65 -2.69
C GLN A 638 -21.57 -63.52 -3.47
N LEU A 639 -20.67 -62.91 -4.24
CA LEU A 639 -19.59 -63.57 -4.97
C LEU A 639 -18.26 -63.58 -4.19
N GLY A 640 -18.25 -63.14 -2.93
CA GLY A 640 -17.04 -63.05 -2.10
C GLY A 640 -16.09 -61.92 -2.53
N LEU A 641 -16.58 -60.90 -3.23
CA LEU A 641 -15.76 -59.80 -3.76
C LEU A 641 -16.04 -58.49 -3.01
N ALA A 642 -14.98 -57.85 -2.52
CA ALA A 642 -15.02 -56.44 -2.13
C ALA A 642 -14.93 -55.58 -3.39
N PHE A 643 -15.89 -54.67 -3.59
CA PHE A 643 -16.08 -54.02 -4.89
C PHE A 643 -15.82 -52.52 -4.85
N VAL A 644 -16.76 -51.71 -4.35
CA VAL A 644 -16.66 -50.25 -4.32
C VAL A 644 -16.79 -49.74 -2.90
N ILE A 645 -15.95 -48.77 -2.55
CA ILE A 645 -16.04 -48.02 -1.30
C ILE A 645 -16.75 -46.70 -1.58
N VAL A 646 -17.88 -46.50 -0.90
CA VAL A 646 -18.57 -45.20 -0.86
C VAL A 646 -17.97 -44.42 0.30
N GLY A 647 -17.39 -43.25 0.04
CA GLY A 647 -16.87 -42.39 1.11
C GLY A 647 -17.99 -42.02 2.08
N THR A 648 -17.75 -42.17 3.39
CA THR A 648 -18.63 -41.59 4.41
C THR A 648 -18.46 -40.07 4.40
N ARG A 649 -19.58 -39.34 4.44
CA ARG A 649 -19.63 -37.87 4.52
C ARG A 649 -18.84 -37.33 5.69
#